data_AF-A0A1G2ZIQ1-F1
#
_entry.id   AF-A0A1G2ZIQ1-F1
#
_cell.length_a   1.000
_cell.length_b   1.000
_cell.length_c   1.000
_cell.angle_alpha   90.00
_cell.angle_beta   90.00
_cell.angle_gamma   90.00
#
_symmetry.space_group_name_H-M   'P 1'
#
loop_
_entity.id
_entity.type
_entity.pdbx_description
1 polymer ?
#
loop_
_entity_poly.entity_id
_entity_poly.type
_entity_poly.pdbx_seq_one_letter_code
_entity_poly.pdbx_strand_id
1 'polypeptide(L)'
;MDNRTGRILSYVCIFVVSLQIMLRLLVNGDVASFGENMLVHSLIWAAVAVWLLSSTLKGGFTFRFTGLEIPFVVFAVMCVVSYFIAAYKQPAALYGFAYLSYMLLFIFVVNFFDERTKYILFSVLSAMVFTLVVYSMFQYYWLFDIAREEFRKNPNIANLPPELRKEFEWRLAGDEVFSTFVLSNSFAGFLVVFIPLILGATVDLYRRLKENVSSFVLIIRVCLIAISLYAFYLTGSKGGTVAFVSVIAVFIGYFLLRNYSNWRKVVTLIIPALLLLAIVLMASGLVGYVLEKDPSTKIRSTYWDSALNTIKNHLIVGVGISNYADYHTIYKSEEQNEVTKVHNDYLQITAETGLIGLLAFLSIWIILFMKVIWSSKPPELASPLQERNSQAISDIFPYTKLLVPIAFFIALILAYKLTDAFNDLNIKPEWKIILYTYRDEIGYIRTVELPSLGLILFGFMLVYFFINYKQDLLLDAQGTDRTFTKLGMAAGLVGFLVHIIVDFDFYVFGVSEMIFVVMALLILVCGKGSFKEIRVGRWLTSFFALVAVIILIPIIVILNRVMVSGSTQAGQESGILRDAVIQLQRGNLWEGRLEPEWEFNERGQPIKQKGTKFIDGASKLFKQAAELNPIDIRPYLELGGINYREFKAKAEAGNYGEAEKFIQPSIYSIKKAISVRSANFQLRSWLGDYLYDFSKMYEKIGRRDKQEEYFRQAFDAYKEAKEHYPTRAQTRWRYGKMLEESGKQQEAFEEYKIAIHLNKKANEAQLDRLMLIAEIQDVFRYGKTLESLGRKEEMVEAYRSAVHLDEVIKEKNRREKTNVPTISPSDLGYAKERIK
;
A
#
# COMPACT_ATOMS: atom_id res chain seq x y z
N MET A 1 35.33 26.28 16.63
CA MET A 1 34.06 26.77 16.05
C MET A 1 32.96 26.52 17.06
N ASP A 2 32.14 27.54 17.27
CA ASP A 2 31.36 27.79 18.49
C ASP A 2 30.33 26.68 18.82
N ASN A 3 30.21 26.36 20.12
CA ASN A 3 29.24 25.40 20.70
C ASN A 3 27.79 25.78 20.32
N ARG A 4 27.57 27.02 19.86
CA ARG A 4 26.28 27.54 19.40
C ARG A 4 25.79 26.92 18.08
N THR A 5 26.63 26.82 17.06
CA THR A 5 26.24 26.29 15.73
C THR A 5 25.87 24.80 15.82
N GLY A 6 26.67 24.01 16.54
CA GLY A 6 26.40 22.59 16.77
C GLY A 6 25.12 22.34 17.56
N ARG A 7 24.72 23.27 18.44
CA ARG A 7 23.43 23.23 19.18
C ARG A 7 22.24 23.55 18.27
N ILE A 8 22.34 24.58 17.43
CA ILE A 8 21.29 24.94 16.46
C ILE A 8 21.01 23.77 15.51
N LEU A 9 22.04 23.12 14.97
CA LEU A 9 21.85 21.98 14.07
C LEU A 9 21.21 20.77 14.76
N SER A 10 21.50 20.54 16.04
CA SER A 10 20.81 19.51 16.84
C SER A 10 19.31 19.84 16.99
N TYR A 11 18.95 21.10 17.21
CA TYR A 11 17.54 21.51 17.24
C TYR A 11 16.83 21.33 15.89
N VAL A 12 17.51 21.62 14.79
CA VAL A 12 16.99 21.35 13.44
C VAL A 12 16.73 19.85 13.24
N CYS A 13 17.64 18.97 13.68
CA CYS A 13 17.42 17.53 13.59
C CYS A 13 16.16 17.08 14.36
N ILE A 14 15.98 17.55 15.60
CA ILE A 14 14.78 17.24 16.41
C ILE A 14 13.52 17.73 15.71
N PHE A 15 13.54 18.95 15.17
CA PHE A 15 12.44 19.52 14.41
C PHE A 15 12.09 18.67 13.19
N VAL A 16 13.07 18.36 12.33
CA VAL A 16 12.86 17.61 11.08
C VAL A 16 12.33 16.21 11.36
N VAL A 17 12.86 15.51 12.35
CA VAL A 17 12.42 14.15 12.69
C VAL A 17 11.03 14.15 13.31
N SER A 18 10.72 15.13 14.15
CA SER A 18 9.36 15.27 14.71
C SER A 18 8.35 15.59 13.60
N LEU A 19 8.69 16.49 12.68
CA LEU A 19 7.90 16.80 11.49
C LEU A 19 7.67 15.54 10.64
N GLN A 20 8.72 14.77 10.42
CA GLN A 20 8.69 13.56 9.60
C GLN A 20 7.78 12.48 10.19
N ILE A 21 7.95 12.14 11.46
CA ILE A 21 7.12 11.15 12.18
C ILE A 21 5.65 11.56 12.13
N MET A 22 5.36 12.86 12.31
CA MET A 22 3.99 13.37 12.30
C MET A 22 3.39 13.36 10.89
N LEU A 23 4.15 13.79 9.88
CA LEU A 23 3.70 13.86 8.50
C LEU A 23 3.39 12.46 7.93
N ARG A 24 4.16 11.44 8.34
CA ARG A 24 3.95 10.04 7.89
C ARG A 24 2.53 9.54 8.13
N LEU A 25 1.86 9.95 9.21
CA LEU A 25 0.52 9.48 9.54
C LEU A 25 -0.60 10.33 8.94
N LEU A 26 -0.27 11.50 8.40
CA LEU A 26 -1.20 12.37 7.68
C LEU A 26 -1.14 12.16 6.16
N VAL A 27 -0.10 11.47 5.68
CA VAL A 27 0.13 11.19 4.26
C VAL A 27 -0.15 9.71 3.96
N ASN A 28 -0.89 9.45 2.89
CA ASN A 28 -1.28 8.10 2.49
C ASN A 28 -0.05 7.23 2.17
N GLY A 29 -0.08 5.97 2.59
CA GLY A 29 0.98 4.98 2.38
C GLY A 29 0.97 4.31 1.00
N ASP A 30 0.16 4.78 0.06
CA ASP A 30 -0.11 4.10 -1.20
C ASP A 30 0.92 4.41 -2.33
N VAL A 31 1.09 3.46 -3.26
CA VAL A 31 1.98 3.54 -4.42
C VAL A 31 1.54 4.66 -5.38
N ALA A 32 0.23 4.90 -5.48
CA ALA A 32 -0.33 6.02 -6.24
C ALA A 32 0.18 7.39 -5.74
N SER A 33 0.57 7.49 -4.46
CA SER A 33 1.15 8.66 -3.80
C SER A 33 2.69 8.63 -3.78
N PHE A 34 3.35 8.08 -4.82
CA PHE A 34 4.81 7.95 -4.90
C PHE A 34 5.56 9.22 -4.49
N GLY A 35 5.13 10.37 -4.99
CA GLY A 35 5.74 11.67 -4.70
C GLY A 35 5.64 12.12 -3.23
N GLU A 36 4.47 11.92 -2.63
CA GLU A 36 4.20 12.28 -1.23
C GLU A 36 5.02 11.37 -0.30
N ASN A 37 5.04 10.07 -0.61
CA ASN A 37 5.81 9.08 0.14
C ASN A 37 7.32 9.31 0.03
N MET A 38 7.82 9.64 -1.17
CA MET A 38 9.20 10.08 -1.36
C MET A 38 9.53 11.27 -0.45
N LEU A 39 8.66 12.29 -0.39
CA LEU A 39 8.90 13.49 0.41
C LEU A 39 9.05 13.14 1.89
N VAL A 40 8.11 12.37 2.43
CA VAL A 40 8.11 11.95 3.84
C VAL A 40 9.40 11.20 4.17
N HIS A 41 9.78 10.22 3.35
CA HIS A 41 10.99 9.44 3.59
C HIS A 41 12.28 10.27 3.45
N SER A 42 12.29 11.26 2.56
CA SER A 42 13.47 12.14 2.34
C SER A 42 13.77 13.05 3.52
N LEU A 43 12.79 13.38 4.36
CA LEU A 43 13.01 14.11 5.60
C LEU A 43 13.93 13.33 6.57
N ILE A 44 13.89 11.99 6.54
CA ILE A 44 14.80 11.14 7.32
C ILE A 44 16.24 11.36 6.84
N TRP A 45 16.46 11.30 5.53
CA TRP A 45 17.77 11.54 4.92
C TRP A 45 18.29 12.94 5.22
N ALA A 46 17.41 13.95 5.16
CA ALA A 46 17.74 15.33 5.51
C ALA A 46 18.18 15.45 6.98
N ALA A 47 17.46 14.83 7.91
CA ALA A 47 17.84 14.82 9.32
C ALA A 47 19.21 14.15 9.55
N VAL A 48 19.48 13.03 8.89
CA VAL A 48 20.78 12.34 8.96
C VAL A 48 21.90 13.21 8.42
N ALA A 49 21.72 13.87 7.27
CA ALA A 49 22.73 14.76 6.70
C ALA A 49 23.05 15.93 7.64
N VAL A 50 22.02 16.58 8.20
CA VAL A 50 22.20 17.67 9.18
C VAL A 50 22.92 17.18 10.42
N TRP A 51 22.62 15.98 10.91
CA TRP A 51 23.31 15.38 12.05
C TRP A 51 24.78 15.07 11.76
N LEU A 52 25.10 14.48 10.60
CA LEU A 52 26.48 14.19 10.22
C LEU A 52 27.29 15.48 10.00
N LEU A 53 26.67 16.53 9.45
CA LEU A 53 27.29 17.86 9.36
C LEU A 53 27.56 18.46 10.74
N SER A 54 26.57 18.41 11.65
CA SER A 54 26.73 18.85 13.05
C SER A 54 27.84 18.08 13.75
N SER A 55 27.93 16.77 13.53
CA SER A 55 28.94 15.90 14.10
C SER A 55 30.34 16.18 13.54
N THR A 56 30.43 16.50 12.26
CA THR A 56 31.69 16.92 11.61
C THR A 56 32.24 18.19 12.25
N LEU A 57 31.37 19.18 12.51
CA LEU A 57 31.74 20.43 13.18
C LEU A 57 32.19 20.21 14.63
N LYS A 58 31.69 19.16 15.29
CA LYS A 58 32.09 18.72 16.64
C LYS A 58 33.36 17.87 16.66
N GLY A 59 33.95 17.57 15.50
CA GLY A 59 35.18 16.78 15.36
C GLY A 59 34.96 15.26 15.25
N GLY A 60 33.72 14.81 15.06
CA GLY A 60 33.32 13.41 14.99
C GLY A 60 32.16 13.08 15.93
N PHE A 61 31.82 11.80 16.03
CA PHE A 61 30.82 11.32 16.98
C PHE A 61 31.13 9.90 17.45
N THR A 62 30.44 9.45 18.49
CA THR A 62 30.52 8.06 18.95
C THR A 62 29.37 7.27 18.36
N PHE A 63 29.68 6.33 17.47
CA PHE A 63 28.70 5.44 16.86
C PHE A 63 28.36 4.29 17.84
N ARG A 64 27.07 4.13 18.14
CA ARG A 64 26.52 3.07 18.97
C ARG A 64 26.11 1.90 18.08
N PHE A 65 27.05 0.97 17.88
CA PHE A 65 26.82 -0.23 17.07
C PHE A 65 25.99 -1.26 17.85
N THR A 66 24.78 -1.51 17.37
CA THR A 66 23.82 -2.42 18.02
C THR A 66 24.02 -3.87 17.58
N GLY A 67 24.58 -4.12 16.40
CA GLY A 67 24.58 -5.41 15.70
C GLY A 67 23.42 -5.57 14.73
N LEU A 68 22.35 -4.76 14.84
CA LEU A 68 21.23 -4.74 13.88
C LEU A 68 21.63 -4.13 12.54
N GLU A 69 22.71 -3.36 12.51
CA GLU A 69 23.25 -2.78 11.29
C GLU A 69 23.65 -3.87 10.28
N ILE A 70 24.07 -5.06 10.74
CA ILE A 70 24.45 -6.18 9.86
C ILE A 70 23.25 -6.68 9.03
N PRO A 71 22.16 -7.19 9.64
CA PRO A 71 21.01 -7.63 8.84
C PRO A 71 20.33 -6.48 8.09
N PHE A 72 20.40 -5.23 8.57
CA PHE A 72 19.95 -4.07 7.78
C PHE A 72 20.74 -3.92 6.49
N VAL A 73 22.07 -4.03 6.52
CA VAL A 73 22.90 -3.97 5.30
C VAL A 73 22.54 -5.12 4.35
N VAL A 74 22.35 -6.34 4.86
CA VAL A 74 21.94 -7.48 4.01
C VAL A 74 20.58 -7.23 3.36
N PHE A 75 19.59 -6.78 4.14
CA PHE A 75 18.26 -6.49 3.61
C PHE A 75 18.28 -5.29 2.64
N ALA A 76 19.08 -4.27 2.91
CA ALA A 76 19.31 -3.14 2.02
C ALA A 76 19.89 -3.58 0.66
N VAL A 77 20.88 -4.49 0.67
CA VAL A 77 21.40 -5.10 -0.55
C VAL A 77 20.30 -5.85 -1.29
N MET A 78 19.46 -6.59 -0.57
CA MET A 78 18.32 -7.28 -1.18
C MET A 78 17.30 -6.32 -1.79
N CYS A 79 17.01 -5.16 -1.17
CA CYS A 79 16.18 -4.14 -1.80
C CYS A 79 16.73 -3.67 -3.16
N VAL A 80 18.06 -3.50 -3.26
CA VAL A 80 18.73 -3.11 -4.51
C VAL A 80 18.67 -4.25 -5.54
N VAL A 81 18.97 -5.48 -5.13
CA VAL A 81 18.87 -6.67 -6.01
C VAL A 81 17.44 -6.84 -6.52
N SER A 82 16.45 -6.73 -5.64
CA SER A 82 15.03 -6.80 -5.97
C SER A 82 14.61 -5.75 -7.00
N TYR A 83 15.16 -4.54 -6.98
CA TYR A 83 14.89 -3.52 -8.02
C TYR A 83 15.32 -3.97 -9.42
N PHE A 84 16.47 -4.62 -9.54
CA PHE A 84 16.97 -5.10 -10.83
C PHE A 84 16.21 -6.32 -11.35
N ILE A 85 15.63 -7.12 -10.45
CA ILE A 85 14.84 -8.32 -10.79
C ILE A 85 13.39 -7.96 -11.10
N ALA A 86 12.84 -6.92 -10.46
CA ALA A 86 11.44 -6.53 -10.58
C ALA A 86 11.00 -6.32 -12.04
N ALA A 87 9.90 -6.97 -12.40
CA ALA A 87 9.20 -6.77 -13.68
C ALA A 87 8.56 -5.37 -13.77
N TYR A 88 8.25 -4.76 -12.63
CA TYR A 88 7.78 -3.40 -12.47
C TYR A 88 8.64 -2.63 -11.47
N LYS A 89 9.50 -1.76 -12.01
CA LYS A 89 10.58 -1.10 -11.26
C LYS A 89 10.13 0.02 -10.33
N GLN A 90 9.07 0.74 -10.68
CA GLN A 90 8.59 1.89 -9.91
C GLN A 90 8.16 1.52 -8.48
N PRO A 91 7.28 0.52 -8.26
CA PRO A 91 6.93 0.13 -6.89
C PRO A 91 8.12 -0.50 -6.15
N ALA A 92 8.98 -1.26 -6.84
CA ALA A 92 10.20 -1.81 -6.22
C ALA A 92 11.13 -0.71 -5.70
N ALA A 93 11.30 0.38 -6.45
CA ALA A 93 12.08 1.53 -6.02
C ALA A 93 11.45 2.26 -4.83
N LEU A 94 10.12 2.45 -4.83
CA LEU A 94 9.40 3.11 -3.74
C LEU A 94 9.56 2.36 -2.42
N TYR A 95 9.19 1.08 -2.40
CA TYR A 95 9.26 0.25 -1.20
C TYR A 95 10.71 -0.01 -0.78
N GLY A 96 11.62 -0.21 -1.74
CA GLY A 96 13.05 -0.32 -1.47
C GLY A 96 13.59 0.93 -0.77
N PHE A 97 13.27 2.13 -1.26
CA PHE A 97 13.67 3.38 -0.63
C PHE A 97 13.01 3.59 0.74
N ALA A 98 11.75 3.21 0.91
CA ALA A 98 11.05 3.27 2.19
C ALA A 98 11.76 2.41 3.24
N TYR A 99 12.06 1.14 2.94
CA TYR A 99 12.77 0.25 3.86
C TYR A 99 14.19 0.72 4.19
N LEU A 100 14.93 1.23 3.21
CA LEU A 100 16.24 1.86 3.44
C LEU A 100 16.12 3.06 4.39
N SER A 101 15.06 3.86 4.21
CA SER A 101 14.79 5.03 5.05
C SER A 101 14.44 4.62 6.49
N TYR A 102 13.71 3.52 6.71
CA TYR A 102 13.39 3.04 8.06
C TYR A 102 14.62 2.53 8.80
N MET A 103 15.51 1.80 8.12
CA MET A 103 16.78 1.35 8.67
C MET A 103 17.68 2.54 9.01
N LEU A 104 17.72 3.54 8.14
CA LEU A 104 18.44 4.78 8.38
C LEU A 104 17.85 5.55 9.56
N LEU A 105 16.53 5.62 9.67
CA LEU A 105 15.82 6.25 10.79
C LEU A 105 16.19 5.56 12.11
N PHE A 106 16.19 4.23 12.16
CA PHE A 106 16.65 3.49 13.34
C PHE A 106 18.09 3.87 13.72
N ILE A 107 19.02 3.80 12.76
CA ILE A 107 20.44 4.10 13.01
C ILE A 107 20.58 5.53 13.51
N PHE A 108 19.90 6.46 12.85
CA PHE A 108 19.87 7.86 13.25
C PHE A 108 19.33 8.01 14.68
N VAL A 109 18.18 7.42 15.02
CA VAL A 109 17.58 7.59 16.34
C VAL A 109 18.50 7.06 17.44
N VAL A 110 19.06 5.86 17.29
CA VAL A 110 19.97 5.26 18.28
C VAL A 110 21.23 6.10 18.51
N ASN A 111 21.74 6.75 17.46
CA ASN A 111 23.00 7.49 17.51
C ASN A 111 22.84 8.99 17.82
N PHE A 112 21.71 9.59 17.44
CA PHE A 112 21.44 11.01 17.65
C PHE A 112 20.84 11.27 19.04
N PHE A 113 19.83 10.49 19.45
CA PHE A 113 19.17 10.70 20.74
C PHE A 113 20.01 10.12 21.87
N ASP A 114 20.12 10.88 22.95
CA ASP A 114 20.77 10.49 24.20
C ASP A 114 19.75 10.19 25.30
N GLU A 115 20.24 9.89 26.50
CA GLU A 115 19.41 9.61 27.69
C GLU A 115 18.38 10.70 27.96
N ARG A 116 18.68 11.96 27.62
CA ARG A 116 17.82 13.12 27.91
C ARG A 116 16.81 13.37 26.80
N THR A 117 17.24 13.27 25.55
CA THR A 117 16.45 13.65 24.37
C THR A 117 15.52 12.53 23.88
N LYS A 118 15.78 11.26 24.24
CA LYS A 118 14.90 10.12 23.88
C LYS A 118 13.44 10.29 24.35
N TYR A 119 13.18 11.08 25.39
CA TYR A 119 11.83 11.37 25.88
C TYR A 119 11.03 12.30 24.98
N ILE A 120 11.71 13.10 24.15
CA ILE A 120 11.04 13.88 23.10
C ILE A 120 10.36 12.90 22.15
N LEU A 121 11.07 11.86 21.72
CA LEU A 121 10.56 10.83 20.83
C LEU A 121 9.37 10.09 21.46
N PHE A 122 9.49 9.67 22.72
CA PHE A 122 8.38 9.04 23.45
C PHE A 122 7.13 9.95 23.54
N SER A 123 7.33 11.24 23.81
CA SER A 123 6.24 12.21 23.93
C SER A 123 5.58 12.49 22.58
N VAL A 124 6.37 12.59 21.51
CA VAL A 124 5.91 12.70 20.11
C VAL A 124 5.04 11.48 19.77
N LEU A 125 5.52 10.26 20.03
CA LEU A 125 4.78 9.02 19.79
C LEU A 125 3.49 8.92 20.61
N SER A 126 3.51 9.30 21.88
CA SER A 126 2.32 9.23 22.74
C SER A 126 1.26 10.26 22.31
N ALA A 127 1.69 11.47 21.93
CA ALA A 127 0.79 12.50 21.45
C ALA A 127 0.16 12.12 20.09
N MET A 128 0.94 11.47 19.23
CA MET A 128 0.51 10.89 17.98
C MET A 128 -0.57 9.80 18.17
N VAL A 129 -0.38 8.85 19.10
CA VAL A 129 -1.40 7.85 19.43
C VAL A 129 -2.68 8.51 19.92
N PHE A 130 -2.57 9.52 20.78
CA PHE A 130 -3.71 10.30 21.25
C PHE A 130 -4.47 10.96 20.09
N THR A 131 -3.78 11.59 19.14
CA THR A 131 -4.40 12.18 17.95
C THR A 131 -5.15 11.15 17.12
N LEU A 132 -4.55 10.00 16.82
CA LEU A 132 -5.16 8.95 16.00
C LEU A 132 -6.39 8.35 16.67
N VAL A 133 -6.33 8.14 17.98
CA VAL A 133 -7.43 7.58 18.77
C VAL A 133 -8.57 8.59 18.87
N VAL A 134 -8.30 9.87 19.13
CA VAL A 134 -9.33 10.92 19.12
C VAL A 134 -9.98 11.04 17.73
N TYR A 135 -9.18 11.00 16.66
CA TYR A 135 -9.71 11.01 15.29
C TYR A 135 -10.59 9.79 15.01
N SER A 136 -10.23 8.60 15.51
CA SER A 136 -11.07 7.41 15.38
C SER A 136 -12.42 7.53 16.13
N MET A 137 -12.45 8.24 17.27
CA MET A 137 -13.71 8.54 17.96
C MET A 137 -14.56 9.51 17.14
N PHE A 138 -13.94 10.55 16.58
CA PHE A 138 -14.63 11.46 15.67
C PHE A 138 -15.21 10.71 14.46
N GLN A 139 -14.41 9.79 13.91
CA GLN A 139 -14.78 8.97 12.77
C GLN A 139 -16.04 8.14 13.06
N TYR A 140 -16.05 7.42 14.17
CA TYR A 140 -17.15 6.54 14.56
C TYR A 140 -18.45 7.29 14.87
N TYR A 141 -18.38 8.32 15.73
CA TYR A 141 -19.57 8.97 16.28
C TYR A 141 -20.16 10.08 15.40
N TRP A 142 -19.40 10.61 14.43
CA TRP A 142 -19.86 11.71 13.58
C TRP A 142 -19.58 11.47 12.10
N LEU A 143 -18.35 11.14 11.73
CA LEU A 143 -17.95 11.16 10.31
C LEU A 143 -18.69 10.12 9.47
N PHE A 144 -18.86 8.89 9.99
CA PHE A 144 -19.58 7.84 9.27
C PHE A 144 -21.04 8.20 9.04
N ASP A 145 -21.71 8.78 10.03
CA ASP A 145 -23.11 9.21 9.89
C ASP A 145 -23.26 10.36 8.88
N ILE A 146 -22.35 11.34 8.92
CA ILE A 146 -22.29 12.42 7.91
C ILE A 146 -22.09 11.81 6.51
N ALA A 147 -21.12 10.89 6.34
CA ALA A 147 -20.83 10.28 5.06
C ALA A 147 -22.04 9.49 4.50
N ARG A 148 -22.75 8.75 5.37
CA ARG A 148 -23.98 8.03 5.00
C ARG A 148 -25.10 8.97 4.60
N GLU A 149 -25.29 10.06 5.34
CA GLU A 149 -26.31 11.05 5.03
C GLU A 149 -26.05 11.74 3.69
N GLU A 150 -24.81 12.14 3.42
CA GLU A 150 -24.43 12.77 2.15
C GLU A 150 -24.58 11.81 0.97
N PHE A 151 -24.19 10.53 1.12
CA PHE A 151 -24.43 9.52 0.08
C PHE A 151 -25.93 9.29 -0.17
N ARG A 152 -26.78 9.31 0.87
CA ARG A 152 -28.24 9.23 0.71
C ARG A 152 -28.82 10.41 -0.04
N LYS A 153 -28.32 11.64 0.21
CA LYS A 153 -28.77 12.86 -0.47
C LYS A 153 -28.37 12.88 -1.95
N ASN A 154 -27.22 12.32 -2.30
CA ASN A 154 -26.74 12.30 -3.68
C ASN A 154 -26.06 10.95 -4.03
N PRO A 155 -26.87 9.92 -4.36
CA PRO A 155 -26.37 8.57 -4.63
C PRO A 155 -25.55 8.44 -5.92
N ASN A 156 -25.47 9.50 -6.73
CA ASN A 156 -24.70 9.56 -7.96
C ASN A 156 -23.42 10.42 -7.83
N ILE A 157 -23.02 10.83 -6.61
CA ILE A 157 -21.81 11.65 -6.34
C ILE A 157 -20.56 11.17 -7.09
N ALA A 158 -20.54 9.89 -7.46
CA ALA A 158 -19.35 9.24 -7.95
C ALA A 158 -19.40 8.63 -9.35
N ASN A 159 -20.59 8.52 -9.96
CA ASN A 159 -20.79 7.74 -11.21
C ASN A 159 -19.95 6.45 -11.25
N LEU A 160 -19.85 5.74 -10.11
CA LEU A 160 -18.99 4.57 -10.02
C LEU A 160 -19.51 3.46 -10.92
N PRO A 161 -18.61 2.69 -11.56
CA PRO A 161 -18.93 1.35 -12.03
C PRO A 161 -19.69 0.60 -10.94
N PRO A 162 -20.80 -0.09 -11.27
CA PRO A 162 -21.68 -0.69 -10.26
C PRO A 162 -21.00 -1.67 -9.29
N GLU A 163 -19.90 -2.31 -9.70
CA GLU A 163 -19.07 -3.20 -8.88
C GLU A 163 -18.38 -2.41 -7.76
N LEU A 164 -17.74 -1.30 -8.12
CA LEU A 164 -17.09 -0.39 -7.17
C LEU A 164 -18.11 0.31 -6.28
N ARG A 165 -19.31 0.59 -6.81
CA ARG A 165 -20.41 1.14 -6.02
C ARG A 165 -20.84 0.21 -4.89
N LYS A 166 -20.96 -1.09 -5.17
CA LYS A 166 -21.37 -2.09 -4.17
C LYS A 166 -20.32 -2.23 -3.07
N GLU A 167 -19.04 -2.28 -3.44
CA GLU A 167 -17.96 -2.31 -2.45
C GLU A 167 -17.92 -1.02 -1.62
N PHE A 168 -18.08 0.14 -2.27
CA PHE A 168 -18.17 1.42 -1.59
C PHE A 168 -19.36 1.49 -0.61
N GLU A 169 -20.55 1.05 -1.03
CA GLU A 169 -21.75 0.99 -0.19
C GLU A 169 -21.56 0.05 1.01
N TRP A 170 -20.92 -1.11 0.81
CA TRP A 170 -20.56 -2.03 1.90
C TRP A 170 -19.62 -1.37 2.91
N ARG A 171 -18.59 -0.67 2.44
CA ARG A 171 -17.64 0.05 3.29
C ARG A 171 -18.31 1.20 4.04
N LEU A 172 -19.20 1.93 3.39
CA LEU A 172 -19.95 3.04 3.99
C LEU A 172 -20.95 2.55 5.07
N ALA A 173 -21.48 1.33 4.89
CA ALA A 173 -22.33 0.68 5.88
C ALA A 173 -21.55 0.14 7.09
N GLY A 174 -20.25 -0.09 6.95
CA GLY A 174 -19.39 -0.53 8.06
C GLY A 174 -19.20 0.54 9.13
N ASP A 175 -19.03 0.08 10.37
CA ASP A 175 -18.71 0.91 11.55
C ASP A 175 -17.24 0.73 12.01
N GLU A 176 -16.43 0.02 11.24
CA GLU A 176 -15.03 -0.28 11.58
C GLU A 176 -14.16 0.97 11.45
N VAL A 177 -13.56 1.40 12.57
CA VAL A 177 -12.67 2.57 12.56
C VAL A 177 -11.31 2.24 11.99
N PHE A 178 -10.77 3.16 11.20
CA PHE A 178 -9.45 3.04 10.57
C PHE A 178 -8.57 4.28 10.80
N SER A 179 -9.09 5.33 11.45
CA SER A 179 -8.36 6.58 11.66
C SER A 179 -7.80 7.11 10.33
N THR A 180 -6.51 7.40 10.24
CA THR A 180 -5.84 7.82 8.99
C THR A 180 -5.25 6.66 8.18
N PHE A 181 -5.43 5.41 8.61
CA PHE A 181 -4.93 4.22 7.90
C PHE A 181 -5.89 3.81 6.78
N VAL A 182 -5.37 3.11 5.77
CA VAL A 182 -6.17 2.60 4.65
C VAL A 182 -7.17 1.52 5.12
N LEU A 183 -6.78 0.73 6.14
CA LEU A 183 -7.57 -0.40 6.64
C LEU A 183 -7.66 -0.37 8.17
N SER A 184 -8.81 -0.80 8.69
CA SER A 184 -9.08 -1.00 10.13
C SER A 184 -8.09 -1.96 10.77
N ASN A 185 -7.70 -3.03 10.06
CA ASN A 185 -6.69 -3.96 10.53
C ASN A 185 -5.32 -3.32 10.76
N SER A 186 -4.87 -2.43 9.87
CA SER A 186 -3.57 -1.77 10.04
C SER A 186 -3.57 -0.77 11.19
N PHE A 187 -4.71 -0.13 11.45
CA PHE A 187 -4.88 0.67 12.66
C PHE A 187 -4.85 -0.22 13.92
N ALA A 188 -5.46 -1.42 13.88
CA ALA A 188 -5.38 -2.37 14.96
C ALA A 188 -3.93 -2.86 15.21
N GLY A 189 -3.19 -3.20 14.15
CA GLY A 189 -1.79 -3.59 14.21
C GLY A 189 -0.90 -2.49 14.81
N PHE A 190 -1.18 -1.22 14.47
CA PHE A 190 -0.57 -0.07 15.12
C PHE A 190 -0.89 -0.03 16.63
N LEU A 191 -2.16 -0.14 17.03
CA LEU A 191 -2.57 -0.08 18.44
C LEU A 191 -2.00 -1.24 19.27
N VAL A 192 -1.82 -2.44 18.68
CA VAL A 192 -1.17 -3.59 19.32
C VAL A 192 0.25 -3.26 19.81
N VAL A 193 0.98 -2.40 19.08
CA VAL A 193 2.33 -1.96 19.47
C VAL A 193 2.28 -0.89 20.56
N PHE A 194 1.40 0.10 20.40
CA PHE A 194 1.44 1.32 21.21
C PHE A 194 0.70 1.24 22.56
N ILE A 195 -0.39 0.47 22.64
CA ILE A 195 -1.12 0.26 23.90
C ILE A 195 -0.19 -0.29 25.01
N PRO A 196 0.57 -1.40 24.80
CA PRO A 196 1.44 -1.92 25.84
C PRO A 196 2.63 -1.01 26.15
N LEU A 197 3.13 -0.24 25.17
CA LEU A 197 4.14 0.80 25.39
C LEU A 197 3.64 1.87 26.38
N ILE A 198 2.45 2.42 26.14
CA ILE A 198 1.85 3.46 27.00
C ILE A 198 1.52 2.88 28.37
N LEU A 199 0.98 1.65 28.43
CA LEU A 199 0.71 0.94 29.68
C LEU A 199 1.98 0.79 30.52
N GLY A 200 3.06 0.29 29.91
CA GLY A 200 4.34 0.10 30.59
C GLY A 200 4.90 1.41 31.18
N ALA A 201 4.88 2.48 30.40
CA ALA A 201 5.31 3.80 30.85
C ALA A 201 4.41 4.39 31.95
N THR A 202 3.11 4.06 31.93
CA THR A 202 2.15 4.50 32.94
C THR A 202 2.35 3.75 34.26
N VAL A 203 2.67 2.46 34.21
CA VAL A 203 3.02 1.67 35.40
C VAL A 203 4.32 2.17 36.03
N ASP A 204 5.34 2.45 35.23
CA ASP A 204 6.59 3.04 35.73
C ASP A 204 6.35 4.41 36.40
N LEU A 205 5.45 5.24 35.85
CA LEU A 205 5.02 6.52 36.45
C LEU A 205 4.25 6.32 37.76
N TYR A 206 3.29 5.38 37.80
CA TYR A 206 2.46 5.09 38.97
C TYR A 206 3.29 4.67 40.19
N ARG A 207 4.31 3.83 39.98
CA ARG A 207 5.20 3.34 41.04
C ARG A 207 5.95 4.45 41.79
N ARG A 208 5.99 5.67 41.23
CA ARG A 208 6.69 6.86 41.75
C ARG A 208 5.76 7.96 42.23
N LEU A 209 4.43 7.78 42.21
CA LEU A 209 3.46 8.78 42.67
C LEU A 209 3.68 9.29 44.11
N LYS A 210 4.44 8.56 44.93
CA LYS A 210 4.83 8.99 46.27
C LYS A 210 5.84 10.17 46.29
N GLU A 211 6.45 10.56 45.16
CA GLU A 211 7.60 11.48 45.10
C GLU A 211 7.45 12.65 44.07
N ASN A 212 6.39 13.48 44.18
CA ASN A 212 6.16 14.72 43.38
C ASN A 212 5.65 14.59 41.92
N VAL A 213 5.06 13.45 41.54
CA VAL A 213 4.41 13.28 40.21
C VAL A 213 2.94 13.75 40.27
N SER A 214 2.47 14.47 39.25
CA SER A 214 1.08 14.96 39.20
C SER A 214 0.09 13.83 38.89
N SER A 215 -0.86 13.59 39.80
CA SER A 215 -1.97 12.63 39.60
C SER A 215 -2.77 12.92 38.33
N PHE A 216 -2.80 14.17 37.86
CA PHE A 216 -3.47 14.57 36.63
C PHE A 216 -2.86 13.91 35.39
N VAL A 217 -1.53 13.77 35.31
CA VAL A 217 -0.87 13.13 34.16
C VAL A 217 -1.12 11.63 34.15
N LEU A 218 -1.19 11.01 35.33
CA LEU A 218 -1.60 9.61 35.43
C LEU A 218 -3.02 9.41 34.90
N ILE A 219 -3.98 10.27 35.31
CA ILE A 219 -5.36 10.21 34.83
C ILE A 219 -5.39 10.33 33.30
N ILE A 220 -4.68 11.31 32.72
CA ILE A 220 -4.60 11.48 31.27
C ILE A 220 -4.08 10.21 30.57
N ARG A 221 -3.02 9.57 31.09
CA ARG A 221 -2.48 8.34 30.51
C ARG A 221 -3.44 7.16 30.62
N VAL A 222 -4.12 7.02 31.76
CA VAL A 222 -5.15 5.98 31.97
C VAL A 222 -6.32 6.20 31.01
N CYS A 223 -6.79 7.43 30.85
CA CYS A 223 -7.82 7.77 29.86
C CYS A 223 -7.35 7.44 28.45
N LEU A 224 -6.11 7.78 28.07
CA LEU A 224 -5.57 7.44 26.76
C LEU A 224 -5.56 5.91 26.54
N ILE A 225 -5.13 5.12 27.51
CA ILE A 225 -5.15 3.65 27.41
C ILE A 225 -6.59 3.16 27.23
N ALA A 226 -7.54 3.66 28.02
CA ALA A 226 -8.95 3.26 27.94
C ALA A 226 -9.56 3.58 26.57
N ILE A 227 -9.35 4.79 26.05
CA ILE A 227 -9.85 5.18 24.73
C ILE A 227 -9.11 4.41 23.63
N SER A 228 -7.82 4.11 23.79
CA SER A 228 -7.07 3.28 22.82
C SER A 228 -7.59 1.84 22.76
N LEU A 229 -7.95 1.25 23.91
CA LEU A 229 -8.59 -0.07 23.97
C LEU A 229 -9.97 -0.06 23.33
N TYR A 230 -10.73 1.03 23.53
CA TYR A 230 -12.04 1.20 22.88
C TYR A 230 -11.90 1.37 21.36
N ALA A 231 -10.97 2.21 20.89
CA ALA A 231 -10.63 2.35 19.47
C ALA A 231 -10.19 1.02 18.86
N PHE A 232 -9.35 0.26 19.57
CA PHE A 232 -8.93 -1.08 19.16
C PHE A 232 -10.13 -2.03 19.01
N TYR A 233 -11.06 -2.03 19.96
CA TYR A 233 -12.30 -2.80 19.85
C TYR A 233 -13.12 -2.40 18.61
N LEU A 234 -13.26 -1.08 18.36
CA LEU A 234 -14.00 -0.56 17.21
C LEU A 234 -13.34 -0.87 15.85
N THR A 235 -12.08 -1.31 15.81
CA THR A 235 -11.44 -1.75 14.55
C THR A 235 -12.06 -3.04 14.01
N GLY A 236 -12.70 -3.86 14.86
CA GLY A 236 -13.21 -5.17 14.47
C GLY A 236 -12.13 -6.20 14.09
N SER A 237 -10.84 -5.89 14.25
CA SER A 237 -9.75 -6.73 13.76
C SER A 237 -9.57 -8.00 14.60
N LYS A 238 -9.98 -9.14 14.01
CA LYS A 238 -9.77 -10.47 14.60
C LYS A 238 -8.28 -10.82 14.70
N GLY A 239 -7.51 -10.49 13.66
CA GLY A 239 -6.05 -10.65 13.66
C GLY A 239 -5.40 -9.84 14.78
N GLY A 240 -5.84 -8.58 14.94
CA GLY A 240 -5.44 -7.69 16.02
C GLY A 240 -5.71 -8.29 17.39
N THR A 241 -6.88 -8.89 17.58
CA THR A 241 -7.27 -9.54 18.84
C THR A 241 -6.34 -10.69 19.21
N VAL A 242 -6.02 -11.58 18.25
CA VAL A 242 -5.06 -12.67 18.46
C VAL A 242 -3.67 -12.14 18.80
N ALA A 243 -3.21 -11.11 18.07
CA ALA A 243 -1.96 -10.43 18.37
C ALA A 243 -1.93 -9.83 19.77
N PHE A 244 -3.03 -9.20 20.22
CA PHE A 244 -3.13 -8.62 21.56
C PHE A 244 -3.12 -9.65 22.68
N VAL A 245 -3.66 -10.86 22.46
CA VAL A 245 -3.52 -11.98 23.40
C VAL A 245 -2.05 -12.35 23.62
N SER A 246 -1.22 -12.32 22.57
CA SER A 246 0.22 -12.57 22.71
C SER A 246 0.92 -11.49 23.55
N VAL A 247 0.48 -10.22 23.45
CA VAL A 247 0.96 -9.12 24.31
C VAL A 247 0.66 -9.43 25.78
N ILE A 248 -0.57 -9.84 26.10
CA ILE A 248 -0.97 -10.21 27.46
C ILE A 248 -0.14 -11.39 27.97
N ALA A 249 0.09 -12.40 27.13
CA ALA A 249 0.89 -13.57 27.48
C ALA A 249 2.35 -13.20 27.86
N VAL A 250 2.95 -12.21 27.17
CA VAL A 250 4.29 -11.70 27.52
C VAL A 250 4.30 -11.04 28.91
N PHE A 251 3.29 -10.23 29.23
CA PHE A 251 3.16 -9.64 30.57
C PHE A 251 2.99 -10.71 31.65
N ILE A 252 2.09 -11.68 31.46
CA ILE A 252 1.87 -12.79 32.40
C ILE A 252 3.17 -13.59 32.58
N GLY A 253 3.82 -13.98 31.48
CA GLY A 253 5.07 -14.72 31.49
C GLY A 253 6.17 -13.99 32.27
N TYR A 254 6.29 -12.68 32.09
CA TYR A 254 7.22 -11.88 32.90
C TYR A 254 6.91 -11.97 34.40
N PHE A 255 5.65 -11.80 34.81
CA PHE A 255 5.28 -11.86 36.24
C PHE A 255 5.48 -13.25 36.86
N LEU A 256 5.23 -14.32 36.11
CA LEU A 256 5.44 -15.69 36.55
C LEU A 256 6.93 -16.07 36.65
N LEU A 257 7.75 -15.60 35.71
CA LEU A 257 9.14 -16.04 35.57
C LEU A 257 10.15 -15.12 36.26
N ARG A 258 9.82 -13.84 36.54
CA ARG A 258 10.79 -12.84 37.05
C ARG A 258 11.49 -13.22 38.36
N ASN A 259 10.90 -14.11 39.16
CA ASN A 259 11.47 -14.54 40.45
C ASN A 259 12.43 -15.74 40.33
N TYR A 260 12.57 -16.36 39.14
CA TYR A 260 13.47 -17.48 38.93
C TYR A 260 14.90 -17.01 38.61
N SER A 261 15.90 -17.56 39.31
CA SER A 261 17.32 -17.21 39.15
C SER A 261 17.85 -17.28 37.69
N ASN A 262 17.29 -18.19 36.88
CA ASN A 262 17.67 -18.39 35.47
C ASN A 262 16.60 -17.88 34.48
N TRP A 263 15.70 -16.98 34.86
CA TRP A 263 14.59 -16.53 33.98
C TRP A 263 15.07 -16.00 32.63
N ARG A 264 16.25 -15.36 32.59
CA ARG A 264 16.89 -14.92 31.35
C ARG A 264 17.17 -16.07 30.40
N LYS A 265 17.65 -17.22 30.90
CA LYS A 265 17.91 -18.45 30.11
C LYS A 265 16.60 -19.06 29.60
N VAL A 266 15.57 -19.09 30.44
CA VAL A 266 14.23 -19.59 30.10
C VAL A 266 13.61 -18.71 29.01
N VAL A 267 13.67 -17.37 29.12
CA VAL A 267 13.18 -16.43 28.11
C VAL A 267 13.98 -16.49 26.81
N THR A 268 15.32 -16.64 26.84
CA THR A 268 16.13 -16.87 25.63
C THR A 268 15.86 -18.19 24.93
N LEU A 269 15.30 -19.20 25.61
CA LEU A 269 14.90 -20.46 24.98
C LEU A 269 13.44 -20.42 24.53
N ILE A 270 12.56 -19.76 25.31
CA ILE A 270 11.14 -19.62 25.02
C ILE A 270 10.90 -18.73 23.81
N ILE A 271 11.62 -17.62 23.61
CA ILE A 271 11.34 -16.74 22.46
C ILE A 271 11.68 -17.41 21.13
N PRO A 272 12.86 -18.05 20.94
CA PRO A 272 13.12 -18.87 19.77
C PRO A 272 12.21 -20.10 19.68
N ALA A 273 11.82 -20.72 20.80
CA ALA A 273 10.89 -21.84 20.79
C ALA A 273 9.45 -21.43 20.45
N LEU A 274 9.00 -20.23 20.82
CA LEU A 274 7.70 -19.67 20.45
C LEU A 274 7.71 -19.18 19.00
N LEU A 275 8.82 -18.62 18.52
CA LEU A 275 9.03 -18.31 17.09
C LEU A 275 9.06 -19.60 16.27
N LEU A 276 9.79 -20.63 16.72
CA LEU A 276 9.83 -21.94 16.10
C LEU A 276 8.47 -22.63 16.17
N LEU A 277 7.76 -22.55 17.30
CA LEU A 277 6.40 -23.07 17.44
C LEU A 277 5.42 -22.31 16.55
N ALA A 278 5.54 -20.99 16.42
CA ALA A 278 4.73 -20.21 15.49
C ALA A 278 5.02 -20.63 14.04
N ILE A 279 6.30 -20.82 13.67
CA ILE A 279 6.72 -21.34 12.36
C ILE A 279 6.18 -22.76 12.14
N VAL A 280 6.23 -23.64 13.13
CA VAL A 280 5.73 -25.02 13.07
C VAL A 280 4.20 -25.05 13.02
N LEU A 281 3.51 -24.23 13.81
CA LEU A 281 2.05 -24.10 13.78
C LEU A 281 1.55 -23.52 12.46
N MET A 282 2.30 -22.58 11.86
CA MET A 282 2.06 -22.08 10.50
C MET A 282 2.33 -23.15 9.44
N ALA A 283 3.45 -23.88 9.53
CA ALA A 283 3.81 -24.95 8.60
C ALA A 283 2.91 -26.19 8.70
N SER A 284 2.30 -26.42 9.87
CA SER A 284 1.43 -27.58 10.15
C SER A 284 -0.02 -27.39 9.71
N GLY A 285 -0.43 -26.19 9.30
CA GLY A 285 -1.82 -25.89 8.92
C GLY A 285 -2.82 -25.86 10.09
N LEU A 286 -2.39 -26.11 11.34
CA LEU A 286 -3.26 -26.17 12.52
C LEU A 286 -3.94 -24.83 12.85
N VAL A 287 -3.23 -23.72 12.59
CA VAL A 287 -3.79 -22.35 12.68
C VAL A 287 -4.86 -22.16 11.60
N GLY A 288 -4.63 -22.71 10.40
CA GLY A 288 -5.61 -22.75 9.32
C GLY A 288 -6.89 -23.48 9.72
N TYR A 289 -6.78 -24.62 10.40
CA TYR A 289 -7.93 -25.42 10.89
C TYR A 289 -8.77 -24.69 11.96
N VAL A 290 -8.14 -23.99 12.91
CA VAL A 290 -8.85 -23.21 13.95
C VAL A 290 -9.52 -21.97 13.35
N LEU A 291 -8.91 -21.36 12.33
CA LEU A 291 -9.42 -20.18 11.67
C LEU A 291 -10.33 -20.49 10.46
N GLU A 292 -10.43 -21.76 10.04
CA GLU A 292 -11.22 -22.23 8.88
C GLU A 292 -12.72 -21.94 8.99
N LYS A 293 -13.20 -21.72 10.23
CA LYS A 293 -14.60 -21.35 10.51
C LYS A 293 -14.93 -19.90 10.18
N ASP A 294 -13.94 -19.06 9.87
CA ASP A 294 -14.15 -17.66 9.51
C ASP A 294 -13.97 -17.44 7.99
N PRO A 295 -14.96 -16.85 7.28
CA PRO A 295 -14.88 -16.63 5.84
C PRO A 295 -13.66 -15.84 5.39
N SER A 296 -13.22 -14.85 6.18
CA SER A 296 -12.07 -14.01 5.83
C SER A 296 -10.74 -14.76 5.92
N THR A 297 -10.62 -15.71 6.86
CA THR A 297 -9.38 -16.47 7.03
C THR A 297 -9.28 -17.66 6.10
N LYS A 298 -10.41 -18.30 5.76
CA LYS A 298 -10.46 -19.33 4.72
C LYS A 298 -10.01 -18.78 3.36
N ILE A 299 -10.31 -17.53 3.07
CA ILE A 299 -9.84 -16.86 1.85
C ILE A 299 -8.32 -16.63 1.91
N ARG A 300 -7.76 -16.26 3.06
CA ARG A 300 -6.31 -16.01 3.23
C ARG A 300 -5.44 -17.25 3.04
N SER A 301 -5.88 -18.43 3.48
CA SER A 301 -5.11 -19.66 3.26
C SER A 301 -4.88 -19.93 1.77
N THR A 302 -5.85 -19.57 0.93
CA THR A 302 -5.70 -19.71 -0.52
C THR A 302 -4.64 -18.74 -1.08
N TYR A 303 -4.48 -17.54 -0.52
CA TYR A 303 -3.43 -16.61 -0.96
C TYR A 303 -2.03 -17.14 -0.65
N TRP A 304 -1.89 -17.88 0.45
CA TRP A 304 -0.62 -18.46 0.87
C TRP A 304 -0.14 -19.55 -0.08
N ASP A 305 -1.04 -20.34 -0.66
CA ASP A 305 -0.67 -21.36 -1.65
C ASP A 305 -0.04 -20.73 -2.90
N SER A 306 -0.62 -19.63 -3.39
CA SER A 306 -0.03 -18.88 -4.51
C SER A 306 1.33 -18.29 -4.13
N ALA A 307 1.46 -17.73 -2.93
CA ALA A 307 2.74 -17.24 -2.42
C ALA A 307 3.81 -18.33 -2.35
N LEU A 308 3.46 -19.52 -1.84
CA LEU A 308 4.37 -20.66 -1.77
C LEU A 308 4.79 -21.14 -3.16
N ASN A 309 3.89 -21.12 -4.15
CA ASN A 309 4.23 -21.46 -5.52
C ASN A 309 5.14 -20.40 -6.17
N THR A 310 4.92 -19.11 -5.91
CA THR A 310 5.85 -18.04 -6.31
C THR A 310 7.23 -18.25 -5.68
N ILE A 311 7.30 -18.55 -4.38
CA ILE A 311 8.55 -18.81 -3.66
C ILE A 311 9.29 -20.02 -4.25
N LYS A 312 8.59 -21.12 -4.55
CA LYS A 312 9.20 -22.31 -5.16
C LYS A 312 9.88 -22.00 -6.50
N ASN A 313 9.29 -21.13 -7.31
CA ASN A 313 9.84 -20.75 -8.62
C ASN A 313 10.89 -19.62 -8.55
N HIS A 314 10.95 -18.87 -7.43
CA HIS A 314 11.84 -17.72 -7.26
C HIS A 314 12.57 -17.71 -5.90
N LEU A 315 13.13 -18.86 -5.51
CA LEU A 315 13.53 -19.15 -4.12
C LEU A 315 14.60 -18.23 -3.52
N ILE A 316 15.66 -17.90 -4.26
CA ILE A 316 16.86 -17.26 -3.67
C ILE A 316 16.67 -15.75 -3.49
N VAL A 317 16.14 -15.08 -4.51
CA VAL A 317 16.10 -13.61 -4.63
C VAL A 317 14.69 -13.03 -4.83
N GLY A 318 13.67 -13.89 -5.00
CA GLY A 318 12.28 -13.48 -5.17
C GLY A 318 11.98 -12.86 -6.55
N VAL A 319 10.78 -12.30 -6.67
CA VAL A 319 10.26 -11.64 -7.89
C VAL A 319 10.48 -10.12 -7.92
N GLY A 320 11.11 -9.57 -6.89
CA GLY A 320 11.24 -8.12 -6.67
C GLY A 320 10.20 -7.57 -5.70
N ILE A 321 10.59 -6.56 -4.90
CA ILE A 321 9.73 -5.93 -3.91
C ILE A 321 8.53 -5.27 -4.60
N SER A 322 7.35 -5.47 -4.01
CA SER A 322 6.05 -5.03 -4.48
C SER A 322 5.69 -5.49 -5.91
N ASN A 323 6.22 -6.64 -6.34
CA ASN A 323 5.89 -7.27 -7.63
C ASN A 323 5.03 -8.54 -7.48
N TYR A 324 4.71 -8.96 -6.25
CA TYR A 324 3.91 -10.16 -6.03
C TYR A 324 2.57 -10.16 -6.79
N ALA A 325 1.87 -9.02 -6.86
CA ALA A 325 0.57 -8.90 -7.50
C ALA A 325 0.56 -9.40 -8.96
N ASP A 326 1.61 -9.07 -9.73
CA ASP A 326 1.71 -9.47 -11.14
C ASP A 326 2.11 -10.96 -11.29
N TYR A 327 2.83 -11.52 -10.32
CA TYR A 327 3.22 -12.94 -10.34
C TYR A 327 2.17 -13.86 -9.71
N HIS A 328 1.34 -13.32 -8.82
CA HIS A 328 0.26 -14.04 -8.17
C HIS A 328 -0.69 -14.66 -9.21
N THR A 329 -1.01 -13.93 -10.29
CA THR A 329 -1.89 -14.42 -11.36
C THR A 329 -1.31 -15.62 -12.12
N ILE A 330 0.02 -15.76 -12.15
CA ILE A 330 0.72 -16.87 -12.80
C ILE A 330 0.55 -18.16 -12.00
N TYR A 331 0.65 -18.06 -10.67
CA TYR A 331 0.76 -19.22 -9.77
C TYR A 331 -0.48 -19.50 -8.92
N LYS A 332 -1.55 -18.70 -9.04
CA LYS A 332 -2.80 -18.90 -8.29
C LYS A 332 -3.62 -20.08 -8.82
N SER A 333 -4.37 -20.71 -7.91
CA SER A 333 -5.31 -21.77 -8.26
C SER A 333 -6.59 -21.22 -8.92
N GLU A 334 -7.40 -22.12 -9.47
CA GLU A 334 -8.67 -21.78 -10.13
C GLU A 334 -9.70 -21.16 -9.17
N GLU A 335 -9.65 -21.56 -7.90
CA GLU A 335 -10.62 -21.15 -6.87
C GLU A 335 -10.22 -19.83 -6.17
N GLN A 336 -9.00 -19.33 -6.44
CA GLN A 336 -8.42 -18.17 -5.79
C GLN A 336 -8.83 -16.84 -6.44
N ASN A 337 -9.20 -15.87 -5.62
CA ASN A 337 -9.38 -14.48 -6.03
C ASN A 337 -8.06 -13.79 -6.36
N GLU A 338 -8.14 -12.78 -7.22
CA GLU A 338 -7.02 -11.90 -7.53
C GLU A 338 -6.70 -11.05 -6.28
N VAL A 339 -5.43 -11.07 -5.86
CA VAL A 339 -4.94 -10.24 -4.75
C VAL A 339 -3.63 -9.55 -5.06
N THR A 340 -3.44 -8.39 -4.43
CA THR A 340 -2.20 -7.60 -4.53
C THR A 340 -1.21 -7.90 -3.41
N LYS A 341 -1.69 -8.42 -2.27
CA LYS A 341 -0.90 -8.76 -1.08
C LYS A 341 -1.26 -10.17 -0.58
N VAL A 342 -0.27 -10.87 -0.02
CA VAL A 342 -0.44 -12.23 0.52
C VAL A 342 -1.23 -12.25 1.83
N HIS A 343 -1.30 -11.13 2.57
CA HIS A 343 -1.78 -11.08 3.96
C HIS A 343 -1.01 -12.03 4.90
N ASN A 344 0.29 -12.13 4.67
CA ASN A 344 1.29 -12.74 5.54
C ASN A 344 2.65 -12.16 5.12
N ASP A 345 3.23 -11.30 5.95
CA ASP A 345 4.45 -10.59 5.56
C ASP A 345 5.66 -11.51 5.44
N TYR A 346 5.70 -12.63 6.15
CA TYR A 346 6.79 -13.59 6.00
C TYR A 346 6.77 -14.21 4.60
N LEU A 347 5.60 -14.64 4.14
CA LEU A 347 5.43 -15.17 2.79
C LEU A 347 5.61 -14.08 1.73
N GLN A 348 5.09 -12.88 1.95
CA GLN A 348 5.26 -11.74 1.04
C GLN A 348 6.74 -11.38 0.87
N ILE A 349 7.47 -11.16 1.98
CA ILE A 349 8.90 -10.85 1.97
C ILE A 349 9.67 -11.97 1.26
N THR A 350 9.36 -13.23 1.54
CA THR A 350 10.05 -14.37 0.89
C THR A 350 9.75 -14.44 -0.60
N ALA A 351 8.50 -14.20 -1.03
CA ALA A 351 8.15 -14.21 -2.45
C ALA A 351 8.86 -13.08 -3.23
N GLU A 352 9.08 -11.93 -2.59
CA GLU A 352 9.60 -10.73 -3.25
C GLU A 352 11.12 -10.51 -3.11
N THR A 353 11.71 -11.01 -2.04
CA THR A 353 13.16 -10.86 -1.74
C THR A 353 13.89 -12.19 -1.59
N GLY A 354 13.17 -13.32 -1.70
CA GLY A 354 13.72 -14.67 -1.55
C GLY A 354 14.14 -15.02 -0.12
N LEU A 355 14.75 -16.19 0.02
CA LEU A 355 15.23 -16.68 1.32
C LEU A 355 16.26 -15.76 1.96
N ILE A 356 17.09 -15.06 1.17
CA ILE A 356 18.11 -14.15 1.72
C ILE A 356 17.43 -12.98 2.45
N GLY A 357 16.41 -12.37 1.84
CA GLY A 357 15.66 -11.30 2.47
C GLY A 357 14.86 -11.76 3.69
N LEU A 358 14.26 -12.96 3.64
CA LEU A 358 13.60 -13.56 4.82
C LEU A 358 14.59 -13.75 5.98
N LEU A 359 15.76 -14.34 5.73
CA LEU A 359 16.76 -14.58 6.77
C LEU A 359 17.30 -13.28 7.36
N ALA A 360 17.52 -12.25 6.53
CA ALA A 360 17.88 -10.92 7.01
C ALA A 360 16.77 -10.32 7.89
N PHE A 361 15.51 -10.41 7.43
CA PHE A 361 14.35 -9.94 8.19
C PHE A 361 14.22 -10.63 9.56
N LEU A 362 14.29 -11.97 9.61
CA LEU A 362 14.22 -12.72 10.87
C LEU A 362 15.40 -12.39 11.80
N SER A 363 16.59 -12.18 11.24
CA SER A 363 17.79 -11.83 12.01
C SER A 363 17.66 -10.48 12.72
N ILE A 364 16.95 -9.51 12.14
CA ILE A 364 16.63 -8.21 12.79
C ILE A 364 15.92 -8.47 14.13
N TRP A 365 14.86 -9.26 14.11
CA TRP A 365 14.04 -9.52 15.29
C TRP A 365 14.78 -10.36 16.34
N ILE A 366 15.49 -11.39 15.91
CA ILE A 366 16.29 -12.24 16.80
C ILE A 366 17.34 -11.39 17.54
N ILE A 367 18.12 -10.59 16.81
CA ILE A 367 19.16 -9.75 17.41
C ILE A 367 18.54 -8.71 18.36
N LEU A 368 17.44 -8.07 17.97
CA LEU A 368 16.75 -7.08 18.80
C LEU A 368 16.35 -7.69 20.15
N PHE A 369 15.62 -8.81 20.16
CA PHE A 369 15.15 -9.41 21.41
C PHE A 369 16.31 -9.96 22.25
N MET A 370 17.36 -10.48 21.62
CA MET A 370 18.58 -10.87 22.35
C MET A 370 19.20 -9.69 23.09
N LYS A 371 19.24 -8.49 22.48
CA LYS A 371 19.70 -7.26 23.17
C LYS A 371 18.82 -6.87 24.34
N VAL A 372 17.51 -7.02 24.21
CA VAL A 372 16.56 -6.71 25.29
C VAL A 372 16.79 -7.65 26.47
N ILE A 373 16.87 -8.96 26.24
CA ILE A 373 17.03 -9.98 27.30
C ILE A 373 18.40 -9.85 27.98
N TRP A 374 19.44 -9.53 27.21
CA TRP A 374 20.82 -9.49 27.71
C TRP A 374 21.24 -8.12 28.24
N SER A 375 20.35 -7.12 28.17
CA SER A 375 20.61 -5.82 28.79
C SER A 375 20.83 -5.97 30.31
N SER A 376 21.98 -5.45 30.78
CA SER A 376 22.33 -5.39 32.20
C SER A 376 21.44 -4.37 32.92
N LYS A 377 21.26 -4.51 34.25
CA LYS A 377 20.63 -3.45 35.05
C LYS A 377 21.39 -2.13 34.83
N PRO A 378 20.68 -0.98 34.74
CA PRO A 378 21.36 0.31 34.68
C PRO A 378 22.22 0.48 35.94
N PRO A 379 23.41 1.10 35.83
CA PRO A 379 24.25 1.38 37.00
C PRO A 379 23.49 2.30 37.97
N GLU A 380 23.60 2.05 39.28
CA GLU A 380 23.11 2.95 40.32
C GLU A 380 23.73 4.35 40.12
N LEU A 381 22.90 5.39 40.07
CA LEU A 381 23.41 6.76 39.95
C LEU A 381 24.14 7.16 41.23
N ALA A 382 25.43 7.49 41.11
CA ALA A 382 26.16 8.19 42.14
C ALA A 382 25.49 9.55 42.44
N SER A 383 25.27 9.82 43.72
CA SER A 383 24.54 10.95 44.31
C SER A 383 24.97 12.39 43.97
N PRO A 384 26.14 12.72 43.37
CA PRO A 384 26.47 14.13 43.07
C PRO A 384 25.87 14.70 41.77
N LEU A 385 25.21 13.89 40.94
CA LEU A 385 24.69 14.35 39.62
C LEU A 385 23.38 15.15 39.72
N GLN A 386 22.70 15.15 40.87
CA GLN A 386 21.36 15.74 41.04
C GLN A 386 21.34 17.27 40.92
N GLU A 387 22.38 18.00 41.35
CA GLU A 387 22.44 19.47 41.25
C GLU A 387 22.87 19.97 39.86
N ARG A 388 23.82 19.28 39.19
CA ARG A 388 24.20 19.61 37.80
C ARG A 388 23.07 19.32 36.79
N ASN A 389 22.16 18.41 37.13
CA ASN A 389 21.04 18.02 36.27
C ASN A 389 19.91 19.08 36.25
N SER A 390 19.68 19.81 37.33
CA SER A 390 18.67 20.89 37.42
C SER A 390 18.96 22.05 36.46
N GLN A 391 20.24 22.39 36.29
CA GLN A 391 20.69 23.55 35.52
C GLN A 391 20.86 23.24 34.02
N ALA A 392 21.12 21.97 33.66
CA ALA A 392 21.12 21.55 32.25
C ALA A 392 19.70 21.33 31.69
N ILE A 393 18.73 21.00 32.56
CA ILE A 393 17.30 20.91 32.18
C ILE A 393 16.77 22.27 31.73
N SER A 394 17.26 23.40 32.28
CA SER A 394 16.84 24.74 31.84
C SER A 394 17.39 25.14 30.46
N ASP A 395 18.47 24.53 29.97
CA ASP A 395 19.17 24.98 28.76
C ASP A 395 18.59 24.39 27.45
N ILE A 396 18.03 23.18 27.51
CA ILE A 396 17.32 22.53 26.36
C ILE A 396 15.84 22.97 26.34
N PHE A 397 15.31 23.40 27.49
CA PHE A 397 13.90 23.65 27.78
C PHE A 397 13.16 24.66 26.88
N PRO A 398 13.75 25.78 26.43
CA PRO A 398 12.97 26.81 25.72
C PRO A 398 12.67 26.41 24.26
N TYR A 399 13.61 25.73 23.60
CA TYR A 399 13.58 25.54 22.15
C TYR A 399 12.80 24.30 21.72
N THR A 400 12.89 23.19 22.47
CA THR A 400 12.08 21.98 22.18
C THR A 400 10.60 22.23 22.41
N LYS A 401 10.26 23.13 23.35
CA LYS A 401 8.88 23.60 23.57
C LYS A 401 8.30 24.34 22.37
N LEU A 402 9.10 24.95 21.51
CA LEU A 402 8.58 25.70 20.37
C LEU A 402 8.68 24.91 19.06
N LEU A 403 9.76 24.15 18.89
CA LEU A 403 10.05 23.45 17.63
C LEU A 403 9.14 22.26 17.36
N VAL A 404 8.82 21.44 18.37
CA VAL A 404 7.91 20.30 18.17
C VAL A 404 6.49 20.77 17.79
N PRO A 405 5.92 21.81 18.45
CA PRO A 405 4.66 22.39 18.00
C PRO A 405 4.69 22.97 16.59
N ILE A 406 5.73 23.73 16.24
CA ILE A 406 5.89 24.29 14.90
C ILE A 406 6.02 23.17 13.86
N ALA A 407 6.77 22.11 14.17
CA ALA A 407 6.93 20.95 13.30
C ALA A 407 5.57 20.33 12.98
N PHE A 408 4.71 20.17 13.98
CA PHE A 408 3.37 19.66 13.74
C PHE A 408 2.48 20.64 12.97
N PHE A 409 2.48 21.93 13.30
CA PHE A 409 1.71 22.92 12.55
C PHE A 409 2.08 22.90 11.06
N ILE A 410 3.37 22.78 10.78
CA ILE A 410 3.89 22.62 9.42
C ILE A 410 3.49 21.26 8.83
N ALA A 411 3.53 20.17 9.60
CA ALA A 411 3.05 18.85 9.16
C ALA A 411 1.60 18.93 8.71
N LEU A 412 0.75 19.60 9.48
CA LEU A 412 -0.66 19.81 9.18
C LEU A 412 -0.86 20.62 7.90
N ILE A 413 -0.15 21.74 7.76
CA ILE A 413 -0.19 22.57 6.55
C ILE A 413 0.31 21.80 5.33
N LEU A 414 1.39 21.02 5.47
CA LEU A 414 1.94 20.22 4.40
C LEU A 414 1.00 19.09 4.01
N ALA A 415 0.44 18.35 4.97
CA ALA A 415 -0.55 17.31 4.71
C ALA A 415 -1.79 17.87 4.01
N TYR A 416 -2.29 19.03 4.46
CA TYR A 416 -3.37 19.75 3.80
C TYR A 416 -2.99 20.14 2.37
N LYS A 417 -1.81 20.75 2.15
CA LYS A 417 -1.37 21.16 0.81
C LYS A 417 -1.11 19.98 -0.14
N LEU A 418 -0.52 18.89 0.35
CA LEU A 418 -0.35 17.65 -0.42
C LEU A 418 -1.71 17.09 -0.81
N THR A 419 -2.67 17.17 0.12
CA THR A 419 -4.06 16.77 -0.11
C THR A 419 -4.77 17.67 -1.12
N ASP A 420 -4.60 18.99 -1.04
CA ASP A 420 -5.28 19.98 -1.88
C ASP A 420 -4.66 20.09 -3.30
N ALA A 421 -3.33 19.96 -3.43
CA ALA A 421 -2.60 20.10 -4.71
C ALA A 421 -3.02 19.08 -5.79
N PHE A 422 -3.65 17.97 -5.40
CA PHE A 422 -4.14 16.94 -6.30
C PHE A 422 -5.67 16.67 -6.19
N ASN A 423 -6.41 17.51 -5.46
CA ASN A 423 -7.86 17.40 -5.21
C ASN A 423 -8.72 18.38 -6.04
N ASP A 424 -8.60 18.28 -7.37
CA ASP A 424 -9.38 19.12 -8.32
C ASP A 424 -10.21 18.27 -9.29
N LEU A 425 -10.82 17.19 -8.78
CA LEU A 425 -12.15 16.86 -9.27
C LEU A 425 -13.05 18.01 -8.81
N ASN A 426 -13.81 18.60 -9.73
CA ASN A 426 -14.69 19.76 -9.54
C ASN A 426 -15.90 19.44 -8.62
N ILE A 427 -15.62 18.89 -7.44
CA ILE A 427 -16.55 18.46 -6.41
C ILE A 427 -16.54 19.56 -5.34
N LYS A 428 -17.71 20.14 -5.08
CA LYS A 428 -17.91 21.19 -4.07
C LYS A 428 -17.31 20.77 -2.71
N PRO A 429 -16.73 21.69 -1.92
CA PRO A 429 -16.00 21.39 -0.68
C PRO A 429 -16.80 20.55 0.33
N GLU A 430 -18.11 20.81 0.45
CA GLU A 430 -19.00 20.04 1.33
C GLU A 430 -19.26 18.58 0.90
N TRP A 431 -18.92 18.18 -0.34
CA TRP A 431 -19.16 16.85 -0.91
C TRP A 431 -17.89 16.01 -1.14
N LYS A 432 -16.72 16.51 -0.73
CA LYS A 432 -15.40 15.88 -0.97
C LYS A 432 -15.13 14.61 -0.14
N ILE A 433 -16.16 14.00 0.44
CA ILE A 433 -16.04 12.83 1.33
C ILE A 433 -15.80 11.53 0.52
N ILE A 434 -15.98 11.53 -0.80
CA ILE A 434 -16.29 10.29 -1.52
C ILE A 434 -15.45 10.17 -2.82
N LEU A 435 -14.43 9.29 -2.74
CA LEU A 435 -13.76 8.52 -3.82
C LEU A 435 -12.49 9.03 -4.49
N TYR A 436 -11.45 8.22 -4.38
CA TYR A 436 -10.44 8.02 -5.42
C TYR A 436 -10.66 6.65 -6.05
N THR A 437 -10.79 6.61 -7.38
CA THR A 437 -10.81 5.38 -8.18
C THR A 437 -9.63 5.45 -9.14
N TYR A 438 -8.64 4.56 -8.99
CA TYR A 438 -7.75 4.24 -10.10
C TYR A 438 -7.76 2.73 -10.32
N ARG A 439 -7.72 2.38 -11.60
CA ARG A 439 -8.23 1.16 -12.24
C ARG A 439 -7.66 -0.19 -11.77
N ASP A 440 -6.79 -0.22 -10.76
CA ASP A 440 -6.17 -1.45 -10.20
C ASP A 440 -6.22 -1.52 -8.66
N GLU A 441 -6.71 -0.48 -7.95
CA GLU A 441 -6.78 -0.46 -6.48
C GLU A 441 -8.16 0.03 -6.02
N ILE A 442 -8.71 -0.70 -5.06
CA ILE A 442 -10.03 -0.55 -4.42
C ILE A 442 -10.37 0.93 -4.21
N GLY A 443 -11.56 1.35 -4.61
CA GLY A 443 -12.01 2.74 -4.46
C GLY A 443 -12.08 3.13 -2.99
N TYR A 444 -11.21 4.04 -2.56
CA TYR A 444 -11.17 4.49 -1.16
C TYR A 444 -11.96 5.77 -0.93
N ILE A 445 -12.62 5.82 0.23
CA ILE A 445 -13.28 7.01 0.77
C ILE A 445 -12.19 7.93 1.32
N ARG A 446 -11.78 8.93 0.54
CA ARG A 446 -10.95 10.03 1.07
C ARG A 446 -11.87 10.94 1.88
N THR A 447 -11.79 10.88 3.20
CA THR A 447 -12.41 11.90 4.06
C THR A 447 -11.57 13.16 3.94
N VAL A 448 -11.96 14.06 3.03
CA VAL A 448 -11.34 15.39 2.98
C VAL A 448 -11.58 16.08 4.32
N GLU A 449 -10.48 16.24 5.05
CA GLU A 449 -10.47 16.89 6.35
C GLU A 449 -10.95 18.33 6.22
N LEU A 450 -11.90 18.71 7.08
CA LEU A 450 -12.07 20.10 7.44
C LEU A 450 -10.73 20.59 8.02
N PRO A 451 -10.10 21.65 7.47
CA PRO A 451 -8.89 22.24 8.04
C PRO A 451 -9.02 22.58 9.53
N SER A 452 -10.24 22.86 9.98
CA SER A 452 -10.58 23.09 11.39
C SER A 452 -10.42 21.85 12.27
N LEU A 453 -10.72 20.65 11.78
CA LEU A 453 -10.54 19.40 12.55
C LEU A 453 -9.05 19.11 12.77
N GLY A 454 -8.23 19.29 11.73
CA GLY A 454 -6.77 19.19 11.84
C GLY A 454 -6.18 20.17 12.87
N LEU A 455 -6.65 21.42 12.89
CA LEU A 455 -6.25 22.43 13.88
C LEU A 455 -6.73 22.12 15.31
N ILE A 456 -7.90 21.48 15.46
CA ILE A 456 -8.40 21.05 16.77
C ILE A 456 -7.56 19.87 17.30
N LEU A 457 -7.32 18.86 16.45
CA LEU A 457 -6.44 17.73 16.77
C LEU A 457 -5.01 18.19 17.10
N PHE A 458 -4.52 19.22 16.40
CA PHE A 458 -3.26 19.89 16.73
C PHE A 458 -3.26 20.45 18.15
N GLY A 459 -4.27 21.26 18.50
CA GLY A 459 -4.37 21.90 19.82
C GLY A 459 -4.39 20.86 20.95
N PHE A 460 -5.16 19.80 20.79
CA PHE A 460 -5.23 18.68 21.73
C PHE A 460 -3.88 17.96 21.89
N MET A 461 -3.21 17.67 20.77
CA MET A 461 -1.90 17.02 20.77
C MET A 461 -0.84 17.87 21.48
N LEU A 462 -0.80 19.18 21.22
CA LEU A 462 0.15 20.09 21.85
C LEU A 462 0.04 20.07 23.37
N VAL A 463 -1.18 20.22 23.87
CA VAL A 463 -1.46 20.21 25.30
C VAL A 463 -0.99 18.87 25.90
N TYR A 464 -1.33 17.75 25.26
CA TYR A 464 -0.89 16.43 25.71
C TYR A 464 0.64 16.27 25.73
N PHE A 465 1.33 16.73 24.67
CA PHE A 465 2.78 16.65 24.53
C PHE A 465 3.49 17.38 25.69
N PHE A 466 3.11 18.63 25.97
CA PHE A 466 3.75 19.43 27.01
C PHE A 466 3.54 18.85 28.41
N ILE A 467 2.34 18.30 28.67
CA ILE A 467 1.99 17.68 29.95
C ILE A 467 2.85 16.42 30.17
N ASN A 468 2.98 15.57 29.16
CA ASN A 468 3.70 14.29 29.28
C ASN A 468 5.22 14.45 29.30
N TYR A 469 5.76 15.30 28.41
CA TYR A 469 7.20 15.50 28.29
C TYR A 469 7.84 15.96 29.61
N LYS A 470 7.19 16.91 30.32
CA LYS A 470 7.68 17.40 31.61
C LYS A 470 7.77 16.29 32.66
N GLN A 471 6.78 15.39 32.72
CA GLN A 471 6.76 14.31 33.70
C GLN A 471 7.78 13.22 33.39
N ASP A 472 7.94 12.83 32.13
CA ASP A 472 8.91 11.79 31.76
C ASP A 472 10.35 12.22 32.03
N LEU A 473 10.65 13.51 31.85
CA LEU A 473 11.95 14.08 32.18
C LEU A 473 12.23 14.05 33.70
N LEU A 474 11.21 14.35 34.52
CA LEU A 474 11.33 14.29 35.99
C LEU A 474 11.60 12.86 36.48
N LEU A 475 10.91 11.87 35.91
CA LEU A 475 11.10 10.46 36.24
C LEU A 475 12.50 9.94 35.92
N ASP A 476 13.14 10.42 34.85
CA ASP A 476 14.49 10.01 34.47
C ASP A 476 15.56 10.68 35.34
N ALA A 477 15.38 11.95 35.70
CA ALA A 477 16.25 12.64 36.65
C ALA A 477 16.33 11.91 38.02
N GLN A 478 15.33 11.09 38.35
CA GLN A 478 15.26 10.25 39.55
C GLN A 478 15.91 8.85 39.38
N GLY A 479 16.53 8.55 38.24
CA GLY A 479 17.25 7.27 38.01
C GLY A 479 16.34 6.04 37.96
N THR A 480 15.10 6.20 37.48
CA THR A 480 14.08 5.14 37.56
C THR A 480 14.33 3.98 36.59
N ASP A 481 14.32 2.74 37.11
CA ASP A 481 14.33 1.55 36.27
C ASP A 481 13.01 1.42 35.48
N ARG A 482 13.09 1.69 34.17
CA ARG A 482 11.97 1.67 33.20
C ARG A 482 11.60 0.25 32.76
N THR A 483 11.54 -0.69 33.69
CA THR A 483 11.34 -2.11 33.38
C THR A 483 10.00 -2.37 32.71
N PHE A 484 8.91 -1.70 33.13
CA PHE A 484 7.61 -1.91 32.51
C PHE A 484 7.52 -1.24 31.14
N THR A 485 8.15 -0.09 30.93
CA THR A 485 8.26 0.52 29.60
C THR A 485 8.99 -0.41 28.62
N LYS A 486 10.14 -0.99 29.01
CA LYS A 486 10.88 -1.98 28.20
C LYS A 486 10.00 -3.19 27.87
N LEU A 487 9.32 -3.75 28.87
CA LEU A 487 8.42 -4.88 28.71
C LEU A 487 7.26 -4.55 27.77
N GLY A 488 6.66 -3.37 27.91
CA GLY A 488 5.55 -2.91 27.07
C GLY A 488 5.94 -2.77 25.60
N MET A 489 7.09 -2.16 25.32
CA MET A 489 7.63 -2.09 23.95
C MET A 489 7.93 -3.48 23.39
N ALA A 490 8.61 -4.34 24.15
CA ALA A 490 8.93 -5.70 23.71
C ALA A 490 7.66 -6.53 23.45
N ALA A 491 6.66 -6.46 24.34
CA ALA A 491 5.38 -7.14 24.17
C ALA A 491 4.62 -6.63 22.94
N GLY A 492 4.58 -5.31 22.72
CA GLY A 492 3.97 -4.72 21.53
C GLY A 492 4.62 -5.18 20.23
N LEU A 493 5.96 -5.27 20.19
CA LEU A 493 6.69 -5.79 19.02
C LEU A 493 6.45 -7.30 18.80
N VAL A 494 6.27 -8.10 19.86
CA VAL A 494 5.83 -9.50 19.73
C VAL A 494 4.42 -9.56 19.15
N GLY A 495 3.50 -8.72 19.65
CA GLY A 495 2.15 -8.59 19.10
C GLY A 495 2.16 -8.26 17.61
N PHE A 496 2.98 -7.29 17.19
CA PHE A 496 3.17 -6.97 15.77
C PHE A 496 3.62 -8.17 14.94
N LEU A 497 4.64 -8.91 15.40
CA LEU A 497 5.14 -10.10 14.70
C LEU A 497 4.09 -11.21 14.56
N VAL A 498 3.17 -11.31 15.52
CA VAL A 498 2.02 -12.22 15.44
C VAL A 498 0.96 -11.68 14.47
N HIS A 499 0.73 -10.36 14.47
CA HIS A 499 -0.26 -9.73 13.60
C HIS A 499 0.05 -9.93 12.12
N ILE A 500 1.32 -9.74 11.73
CA ILE A 500 1.78 -9.88 10.34
C ILE A 500 1.81 -11.33 9.81
N ILE A 501 1.38 -12.31 10.61
CA ILE A 501 1.10 -13.68 10.14
C ILE A 501 -0.17 -13.70 9.29
N VAL A 502 -1.15 -12.85 9.64
CA VAL A 502 -2.48 -12.83 9.03
C VAL A 502 -2.82 -11.49 8.39
N ASP A 503 -1.86 -10.56 8.36
CA ASP A 503 -1.98 -9.29 7.66
C ASP A 503 -0.65 -8.82 7.07
N PHE A 504 -0.64 -7.65 6.41
CA PHE A 504 0.49 -7.12 5.65
C PHE A 504 1.02 -5.77 6.17
N ASP A 505 0.97 -5.55 7.47
CA ASP A 505 1.30 -4.25 8.07
C ASP A 505 2.76 -3.81 7.83
N PHE A 506 3.68 -4.73 7.52
CA PHE A 506 5.05 -4.40 7.13
C PHE A 506 5.14 -3.74 5.72
N TYR A 507 4.06 -3.77 4.94
CA TYR A 507 3.92 -3.02 3.69
C TYR A 507 3.09 -1.74 3.86
N VAL A 508 2.64 -1.45 5.08
CA VAL A 508 1.96 -0.20 5.42
C VAL A 508 2.99 0.76 5.99
N PHE A 509 3.33 1.81 5.23
CA PHE A 509 4.42 2.72 5.57
C PHE A 509 4.27 3.35 6.96
N GLY A 510 3.05 3.75 7.33
CA GLY A 510 2.77 4.34 8.65
C GLY A 510 3.00 3.39 9.83
N VAL A 511 2.77 2.08 9.65
CA VAL A 511 3.01 1.08 10.71
C VAL A 511 4.48 0.70 10.75
N SER A 512 5.05 0.37 9.59
CA SER A 512 6.43 -0.10 9.44
C SER A 512 7.45 0.91 9.97
N GLU A 513 7.31 2.18 9.59
CA GLU A 513 8.23 3.22 10.04
C GLU A 513 8.22 3.35 11.58
N MET A 514 7.04 3.36 12.18
CA MET A 514 6.86 3.51 13.62
C MET A 514 7.47 2.35 14.41
N ILE A 515 7.47 1.14 13.84
CA ILE A 515 8.13 -0.02 14.42
C ILE A 515 9.64 0.20 14.53
N PHE A 516 10.29 0.71 13.50
CA PHE A 516 11.73 1.03 13.56
C PHE A 516 12.01 2.12 14.61
N VAL A 517 11.11 3.09 14.79
CA VAL A 517 11.20 4.09 15.86
C VAL A 517 11.08 3.44 17.25
N VAL A 518 10.10 2.53 17.45
CA VAL A 518 9.91 1.79 18.71
C VAL A 518 11.10 0.86 18.99
N MET A 519 11.65 0.19 17.97
CA MET A 519 12.86 -0.62 18.09
C MET A 519 14.06 0.23 18.56
N ALA A 520 14.26 1.40 17.96
CA ALA A 520 15.35 2.31 18.34
C ALA A 520 15.16 2.83 19.77
N LEU A 521 13.93 3.22 20.14
CA LEU A 521 13.61 3.65 21.50
C LEU A 521 13.83 2.53 22.52
N LEU A 522 13.48 1.29 22.19
CA LEU A 522 13.71 0.12 23.04
C LEU A 522 15.21 -0.09 23.31
N ILE A 523 16.06 0.01 22.29
CA ILE A 523 17.52 -0.06 22.43
C ILE A 523 18.05 1.06 23.35
N LEU A 524 17.55 2.29 23.18
CA LEU A 524 17.92 3.43 24.02
C LEU A 524 17.48 3.26 25.48
N VAL A 525 16.31 2.66 25.73
CA VAL A 525 15.83 2.39 27.10
C VAL A 525 16.58 1.21 27.74
N CYS A 526 17.09 0.26 26.95
CA CYS A 526 17.98 -0.80 27.45
C CYS A 526 19.36 -0.28 27.93
N GLY A 527 19.78 0.92 27.50
CA GLY A 527 21.01 1.58 27.97
C GLY A 527 22.30 0.94 27.45
N LYS A 528 23.45 1.34 28.03
CA LYS A 528 24.81 1.07 27.50
C LYS A 528 25.17 -0.41 27.23
N GLY A 529 24.47 -1.38 27.83
CA GLY A 529 24.69 -2.80 27.56
C GLY A 529 24.18 -3.27 26.18
N SER A 530 23.34 -2.48 25.50
CA SER A 530 22.70 -2.88 24.24
C SER A 530 23.56 -2.61 22.99
N PHE A 531 24.59 -1.77 23.09
CA PHE A 531 25.44 -1.36 21.96
C PHE A 531 26.93 -1.28 22.33
N LYS A 532 27.79 -1.36 21.32
CA LYS A 532 29.23 -1.07 21.42
C LYS A 532 29.49 0.34 20.93
N GLU A 533 30.23 1.13 21.70
CA GLU A 533 30.62 2.49 21.32
C GLU A 533 31.89 2.46 20.47
N ILE A 534 31.81 3.02 19.26
CA ILE A 534 32.90 3.12 18.29
C ILE A 534 33.14 4.60 18.00
N ARG A 535 34.34 5.10 18.24
CA ARG A 535 34.67 6.50 17.96
C ARG A 535 34.87 6.70 16.46
N VAL A 536 34.05 7.55 15.85
CA VAL A 536 34.15 7.95 14.46
C VAL A 536 34.81 9.33 14.39
N GLY A 537 36.01 9.37 13.82
CA GLY A 537 36.78 10.61 13.68
C GLY A 537 36.22 11.53 12.59
N ARG A 538 36.58 12.82 12.69
CA ARG A 538 36.12 13.89 11.78
C ARG A 538 36.18 13.52 10.30
N TRP A 539 37.27 12.92 9.81
CA TRP A 539 37.43 12.58 8.39
C TRP A 539 36.34 11.64 7.89
N LEU A 540 36.05 10.58 8.64
CA LEU A 540 35.03 9.61 8.26
C LEU A 540 33.62 10.20 8.41
N THR A 541 33.39 11.03 9.43
CA THR A 541 32.12 11.78 9.56
C THR A 541 31.90 12.75 8.40
N SER A 542 32.95 13.48 7.97
CA SER A 542 32.89 14.37 6.81
C SER A 542 32.56 13.60 5.53
N PHE A 543 33.16 12.42 5.35
CA PHE A 543 32.88 11.54 4.21
C PHE A 543 31.42 11.12 4.18
N PHE A 544 30.87 10.62 5.31
CA PHE A 544 29.47 10.23 5.38
C PHE A 544 28.52 11.43 5.23
N ALA A 545 28.88 12.61 5.76
CA ALA A 545 28.12 13.83 5.55
C ALA A 545 28.05 14.21 4.06
N LEU A 546 29.19 14.12 3.36
CA LEU A 546 29.25 14.38 1.92
C LEU A 546 28.41 13.36 1.15
N VAL A 547 28.51 12.06 1.47
CA VAL A 547 27.68 11.01 0.84
C VAL A 547 26.19 11.27 1.07
N ALA A 548 25.78 11.61 2.29
CA ALA A 548 24.39 11.91 2.60
C ALA A 548 23.88 13.14 1.82
N VAL A 549 24.70 14.18 1.68
CA VAL A 549 24.36 15.36 0.84
C VAL A 549 24.28 14.97 -0.64
N ILE A 550 25.21 14.16 -1.15
CA ILE A 550 25.20 13.69 -2.54
C ILE A 550 23.95 12.86 -2.83
N ILE A 551 23.50 12.01 -1.91
CA ILE A 551 22.25 11.23 -2.04
C ILE A 551 21.03 12.15 -1.96
N LEU A 552 21.07 13.19 -1.14
CA LEU A 552 19.99 14.17 -1.03
C LEU A 552 19.84 15.02 -2.28
N ILE A 553 20.89 15.31 -3.05
CA ILE A 553 20.79 16.10 -4.28
C ILE A 553 19.79 15.50 -5.29
N PRO A 554 19.91 14.24 -5.76
CA PRO A 554 18.96 13.65 -6.68
C PRO A 554 17.58 13.52 -6.03
N ILE A 555 17.50 13.24 -4.73
CA ILE A 555 16.22 13.21 -3.99
C ILE A 555 15.54 14.58 -4.01
N ILE A 556 16.23 15.65 -3.64
CA ILE A 556 15.72 17.03 -3.65
C ILE A 556 15.39 17.44 -5.08
N VAL A 557 16.17 17.03 -6.07
CA VAL A 557 15.86 17.24 -7.48
C VAL A 557 14.58 16.50 -7.86
N ILE A 558 14.39 15.24 -7.45
CA ILE A 558 13.15 14.46 -7.68
C ILE A 558 11.96 15.08 -6.94
N LEU A 559 12.13 15.50 -5.69
CA LEU A 559 11.09 16.12 -4.88
C LEU A 559 10.72 17.50 -5.38
N ASN A 560 11.68 18.32 -5.77
CA ASN A 560 11.45 19.60 -6.43
C ASN A 560 10.76 19.38 -7.78
N ARG A 561 11.16 18.31 -8.50
CA ARG A 561 10.48 17.86 -9.72
C ARG A 561 9.03 17.46 -9.48
N VAL A 562 8.69 16.90 -8.31
CA VAL A 562 7.33 16.43 -7.96
C VAL A 562 6.47 17.52 -7.29
N MET A 563 7.04 18.39 -6.45
CA MET A 563 6.33 19.34 -5.58
C MET A 563 6.14 20.73 -6.19
N VAL A 564 7.02 21.18 -7.08
CA VAL A 564 6.85 22.46 -7.77
C VAL A 564 5.99 22.23 -9.01
N SER A 565 4.69 22.19 -8.78
CA SER A 565 3.65 22.30 -9.79
C SER A 565 3.85 23.60 -10.58
N GLY A 566 4.54 23.53 -11.72
CA GLY A 566 4.60 24.62 -12.68
C GLY A 566 5.89 24.79 -13.50
N SER A 567 7.06 24.35 -13.02
CA SER A 567 8.34 24.77 -13.65
C SER A 567 9.33 23.66 -14.05
N THR A 568 9.04 22.38 -13.82
CA THR A 568 9.95 21.28 -14.20
C THR A 568 9.22 20.06 -14.79
N GLN A 569 9.96 19.23 -15.52
CA GLN A 569 9.47 18.12 -16.35
C GLN A 569 8.53 17.11 -15.66
N ALA A 570 8.72 16.72 -14.38
CA ALA A 570 7.81 15.77 -13.70
C ALA A 570 6.57 16.44 -13.06
N GLY A 571 6.67 17.70 -12.64
CA GLY A 571 5.53 18.50 -12.17
C GLY A 571 4.68 18.99 -13.34
N GLN A 572 5.35 19.28 -14.46
CA GLN A 572 4.73 19.41 -15.77
C GLN A 572 4.05 18.10 -16.14
N GLU A 573 4.71 16.95 -16.09
CA GLU A 573 4.09 15.65 -16.38
C GLU A 573 2.86 15.41 -15.52
N SER A 574 2.95 15.53 -14.19
CA SER A 574 1.81 15.23 -13.31
C SER A 574 0.66 16.23 -13.48
N GLY A 575 0.96 17.51 -13.72
CA GLY A 575 -0.04 18.53 -14.06
C GLY A 575 -0.67 18.28 -15.43
N ILE A 576 0.15 17.93 -16.43
CA ILE A 576 -0.26 17.55 -17.78
C ILE A 576 -1.11 16.28 -17.74
N LEU A 577 -0.75 15.29 -16.93
CA LEU A 577 -1.47 14.03 -16.77
C LEU A 577 -2.83 14.27 -16.11
N ARG A 578 -2.86 15.15 -15.10
CA ARG A 578 -4.11 15.63 -14.49
C ARG A 578 -4.98 16.35 -15.52
N ASP A 579 -4.44 17.31 -16.26
CA ASP A 579 -5.17 18.03 -17.30
C ASP A 579 -5.63 17.09 -18.42
N ALA A 580 -4.83 16.08 -18.77
CA ALA A 580 -5.15 15.06 -19.76
C ALA A 580 -6.35 14.22 -19.30
N VAL A 581 -6.34 13.76 -18.04
CA VAL A 581 -7.44 13.00 -17.45
C VAL A 581 -8.71 13.85 -17.39
N ILE A 582 -8.62 15.12 -16.99
CA ILE A 582 -9.78 16.04 -16.95
C ILE A 582 -10.35 16.21 -18.36
N GLN A 583 -9.50 16.42 -19.37
CA GLN A 583 -9.96 16.52 -20.75
C GLN A 583 -10.57 15.21 -21.25
N LEU A 584 -9.98 14.06 -20.94
CA LEU A 584 -10.52 12.77 -21.32
C LEU A 584 -11.89 12.52 -20.67
N GLN A 585 -12.04 12.82 -19.38
CA GLN A 585 -13.33 12.72 -18.67
C GLN A 585 -14.38 13.62 -19.30
N ARG A 586 -14.03 14.88 -19.63
CA ARG A 586 -14.92 15.77 -20.37
C ARG A 586 -15.30 15.17 -21.72
N GLY A 587 -14.33 14.66 -22.48
CA GLY A 587 -14.57 13.98 -23.76
C GLY A 587 -15.58 12.83 -23.64
N ASN A 588 -15.36 11.92 -22.70
CA ASN A 588 -16.25 10.77 -22.47
C ASN A 588 -17.66 11.21 -22.02
N LEU A 589 -17.77 12.22 -21.16
CA LEU A 589 -19.07 12.80 -20.77
C LEU A 589 -19.80 13.43 -21.95
N TRP A 590 -19.06 14.00 -22.92
CA TRP A 590 -19.61 14.54 -24.15
C TRP A 590 -20.07 13.45 -25.12
N GLU A 591 -19.36 12.34 -25.23
CA GLU A 591 -19.78 11.17 -26.02
C GLU A 591 -21.07 10.55 -25.49
N GLY A 592 -21.30 10.60 -24.17
CA GLY A 592 -22.53 10.10 -23.53
C GLY A 592 -23.77 10.99 -23.69
N ARG A 593 -23.68 12.15 -24.37
CA ARG A 593 -24.85 13.02 -24.62
C ARG A 593 -25.68 12.49 -25.78
N LEU A 594 -27.01 12.48 -25.59
CA LEU A 594 -27.98 12.05 -26.61
C LEU A 594 -28.00 12.94 -27.86
N GLU A 595 -27.49 14.18 -27.76
CA GLU A 595 -27.42 15.13 -28.88
C GLU A 595 -25.97 15.64 -29.09
N PRO A 596 -25.35 15.33 -30.25
CA PRO A 596 -24.03 15.86 -30.61
C PRO A 596 -24.05 17.37 -30.85
N GLU A 597 -23.26 18.14 -30.09
CA GLU A 597 -23.01 19.55 -30.42
C GLU A 597 -21.81 19.70 -31.37
N TRP A 598 -22.00 20.46 -32.46
CA TRP A 598 -21.02 20.68 -33.52
C TRP A 598 -20.41 22.09 -33.47
N GLU A 599 -19.12 22.20 -33.80
CA GLU A 599 -18.47 23.46 -34.16
C GLU A 599 -18.73 23.74 -35.65
N PHE A 600 -19.11 24.97 -36.00
CA PHE A 600 -19.46 25.39 -37.36
C PHE A 600 -18.45 26.43 -37.89
N ASN A 601 -18.14 26.41 -39.18
CA ASN A 601 -17.28 27.43 -39.82
C ASN A 601 -18.03 28.76 -40.00
N GLU A 602 -17.34 29.81 -40.48
CA GLU A 602 -17.94 31.11 -40.80
C GLU A 602 -19.08 31.03 -41.84
N ARG A 603 -19.20 29.91 -42.55
CA ARG A 603 -20.27 29.61 -43.52
C ARG A 603 -21.39 28.73 -42.94
N GLY A 604 -21.39 28.45 -41.63
CA GLY A 604 -22.42 27.67 -40.95
C GLY A 604 -22.37 26.15 -41.21
N GLN A 605 -21.25 25.60 -41.70
CA GLN A 605 -21.10 24.17 -41.94
C GLN A 605 -20.42 23.47 -40.74
N PRO A 606 -20.91 22.30 -40.30
CA PRO A 606 -20.33 21.57 -39.19
C PRO A 606 -18.93 21.05 -39.56
N ILE A 607 -17.93 21.41 -38.76
CA ILE A 607 -16.52 21.05 -38.96
C ILE A 607 -16.12 19.91 -38.04
N LYS A 608 -16.53 19.96 -36.76
CA LYS A 608 -16.04 19.03 -35.74
C LYS A 608 -17.00 18.91 -34.56
N GLN A 609 -17.18 17.71 -34.04
CA GLN A 609 -18.00 17.46 -32.85
C GLN A 609 -17.24 17.92 -31.59
N LYS A 610 -17.87 18.68 -30.69
CA LYS A 610 -17.20 19.27 -29.51
C LYS A 610 -16.50 18.24 -28.62
N GLY A 611 -17.02 17.00 -28.51
CA GLY A 611 -16.40 15.91 -27.75
C GLY A 611 -14.99 15.52 -28.24
N THR A 612 -14.78 15.47 -29.55
CA THR A 612 -13.48 15.10 -30.16
C THR A 612 -12.35 16.09 -29.85
N LYS A 613 -12.69 17.37 -29.60
CA LYS A 613 -11.70 18.39 -29.21
C LYS A 613 -11.06 18.09 -27.86
N PHE A 614 -11.84 17.56 -26.92
CA PHE A 614 -11.34 17.18 -25.60
C PHE A 614 -10.48 15.91 -25.67
N ILE A 615 -10.85 14.94 -26.51
CA ILE A 615 -10.08 13.69 -26.70
C ILE A 615 -8.72 13.98 -27.38
N ASP A 616 -8.71 14.87 -28.38
CA ASP A 616 -7.46 15.31 -29.01
C ASP A 616 -6.55 16.08 -28.05
N GLY A 617 -7.14 16.96 -27.24
CA GLY A 617 -6.40 17.69 -26.22
C GLY A 617 -5.82 16.76 -25.16
N ALA A 618 -6.59 15.77 -24.69
CA ALA A 618 -6.12 14.72 -23.79
C ALA A 618 -4.97 13.92 -24.42
N SER A 619 -5.10 13.51 -25.68
CA SER A 619 -4.06 12.75 -26.40
C SER A 619 -2.74 13.52 -26.51
N LYS A 620 -2.79 14.83 -26.77
CA LYS A 620 -1.59 15.66 -26.81
C LYS A 620 -0.91 15.73 -25.44
N LEU A 621 -1.70 15.92 -24.39
CA LEU A 621 -1.19 15.98 -23.03
C LEU A 621 -0.60 14.64 -22.58
N PHE A 622 -1.27 13.50 -22.84
CA PHE A 622 -0.69 12.19 -22.53
C PHE A 622 0.61 11.92 -23.29
N LYS A 623 0.73 12.35 -24.56
CA LYS A 623 2.02 12.24 -25.29
C LYS A 623 3.12 13.04 -24.62
N GLN A 624 2.82 14.28 -24.24
CA GLN A 624 3.76 15.12 -23.49
C GLN A 624 4.15 14.45 -22.17
N ALA A 625 3.19 13.94 -21.39
CA ALA A 625 3.49 13.21 -20.15
C ALA A 625 4.39 11.98 -20.40
N ALA A 626 4.11 11.20 -21.44
CA ALA A 626 4.91 10.03 -21.82
C ALA A 626 6.36 10.37 -22.21
N GLU A 627 6.58 11.52 -22.87
CA GLU A 627 7.91 12.03 -23.21
C GLU A 627 8.65 12.55 -21.96
N LEU A 628 7.90 13.15 -21.04
CA LEU A 628 8.45 13.70 -19.82
C LEU A 628 8.91 12.58 -18.85
N ASN A 629 8.19 11.46 -18.80
CA ASN A 629 8.49 10.32 -17.95
C ASN A 629 8.20 8.96 -18.63
N PRO A 630 9.19 8.38 -19.32
CA PRO A 630 9.01 7.16 -20.11
C PRO A 630 8.81 5.86 -19.30
N ILE A 631 8.94 5.93 -17.97
CA ILE A 631 8.75 4.78 -17.06
C ILE A 631 7.37 4.78 -16.38
N ASP A 632 6.57 5.85 -16.53
CA ASP A 632 5.17 5.83 -16.11
C ASP A 632 4.32 5.15 -17.19
N ILE A 633 3.56 4.14 -16.77
CA ILE A 633 2.69 3.37 -17.64
C ILE A 633 1.39 4.11 -18.00
N ARG A 634 0.91 5.02 -17.13
CA ARG A 634 -0.41 5.65 -17.24
C ARG A 634 -0.62 6.41 -18.56
N PRO A 635 0.32 7.26 -19.04
CA PRO A 635 0.15 7.94 -20.32
C PRO A 635 0.01 6.98 -21.49
N TYR A 636 0.80 5.90 -21.51
CA TYR A 636 0.77 4.91 -22.58
C TYR A 636 -0.53 4.11 -22.60
N LEU A 637 -1.09 3.79 -21.44
CA LEU A 637 -2.39 3.12 -21.35
C LEU A 637 -3.51 3.96 -21.93
N GLU A 638 -3.58 5.24 -21.54
CA GLU A 638 -4.62 6.14 -22.01
C GLU A 638 -4.46 6.45 -23.50
N LEU A 639 -3.24 6.66 -23.99
CA LEU A 639 -2.98 6.82 -25.42
C LEU A 639 -3.35 5.57 -26.22
N GLY A 640 -3.00 4.38 -25.73
CA GLY A 640 -3.39 3.12 -26.37
C GLY A 640 -4.90 3.00 -26.49
N GLY A 641 -5.61 3.23 -25.38
CA GLY A 641 -7.06 3.16 -25.31
C GLY A 641 -7.77 4.21 -26.17
N ILE A 642 -7.30 5.46 -26.20
CA ILE A 642 -7.87 6.51 -27.05
C ILE A 642 -7.71 6.15 -28.53
N ASN A 643 -6.50 5.81 -28.98
CA ASN A 643 -6.25 5.46 -30.37
C ASN A 643 -7.06 4.22 -30.79
N TYR A 644 -7.19 3.22 -29.92
CA TYR A 644 -8.00 2.04 -30.20
C TYR A 644 -9.50 2.37 -30.33
N ARG A 645 -10.05 3.23 -29.46
CA ARG A 645 -11.45 3.68 -29.58
C ARG A 645 -11.70 4.44 -30.87
N GLU A 646 -10.79 5.34 -31.26
CA GLU A 646 -10.87 6.07 -32.54
C GLU A 646 -10.80 5.13 -33.73
N PHE A 647 -9.84 4.18 -33.74
CA PHE A 647 -9.79 3.13 -34.75
C PHE A 647 -11.15 2.43 -34.89
N LYS A 648 -11.71 1.99 -33.76
CA LYS A 648 -12.95 1.20 -33.74
C LYS A 648 -14.12 1.99 -34.29
N ALA A 649 -14.30 3.23 -33.85
CA ALA A 649 -15.35 4.12 -34.33
C ALA A 649 -15.27 4.37 -35.86
N LYS A 650 -14.05 4.57 -36.40
CA LYS A 650 -13.87 4.77 -37.85
C LYS A 650 -14.07 3.50 -38.66
N ALA A 651 -13.60 2.36 -38.16
CA ALA A 651 -13.75 1.07 -38.81
C ALA A 651 -15.23 0.62 -38.85
N GLU A 652 -15.99 0.87 -37.79
CA GLU A 652 -17.44 0.62 -37.72
C GLU A 652 -18.22 1.52 -38.68
N ALA A 653 -17.77 2.77 -38.86
CA ALA A 653 -18.31 3.69 -39.86
C ALA A 653 -17.88 3.37 -41.31
N GLY A 654 -17.09 2.31 -41.54
CA GLY A 654 -16.59 1.94 -42.87
C GLY A 654 -15.44 2.80 -43.41
N ASN A 655 -14.93 3.74 -42.62
CA ASN A 655 -13.85 4.66 -43.00
C ASN A 655 -12.48 4.04 -42.75
N TYR A 656 -12.17 2.94 -43.44
CA TYR A 656 -10.98 2.12 -43.17
C TYR A 656 -9.64 2.86 -43.35
N GLY A 657 -9.53 3.77 -44.33
CA GLY A 657 -8.32 4.57 -44.53
C GLY A 657 -8.04 5.56 -43.38
N GLU A 658 -9.08 6.07 -42.72
CA GLU A 658 -8.92 6.88 -41.51
C GLU A 658 -8.65 6.01 -40.28
N ALA A 659 -9.29 4.83 -40.18
CA ALA A 659 -9.05 3.88 -39.10
C ALA A 659 -7.58 3.42 -39.04
N GLU A 660 -6.97 3.16 -40.19
CA GLU A 660 -5.57 2.70 -40.30
C GLU A 660 -4.56 3.63 -39.60
N LYS A 661 -4.84 4.94 -39.55
CA LYS A 661 -3.97 5.95 -38.90
C LYS A 661 -3.78 5.70 -37.40
N PHE A 662 -4.71 5.02 -36.75
CA PHE A 662 -4.72 4.80 -35.30
C PHE A 662 -4.15 3.44 -34.87
N ILE A 663 -3.85 2.55 -35.83
CA ILE A 663 -3.32 1.20 -35.57
C ILE A 663 -1.92 1.25 -34.95
N GLN A 664 -0.95 1.87 -35.63
CA GLN A 664 0.43 1.89 -35.13
C GLN A 664 0.59 2.68 -33.81
N PRO A 665 -0.07 3.84 -33.61
CA PRO A 665 -0.05 4.53 -32.32
C PRO A 665 -0.59 3.72 -31.14
N SER A 666 -1.66 2.94 -31.35
CA SER A 666 -2.23 2.09 -30.29
C SER A 666 -1.30 0.92 -29.94
N ILE A 667 -0.75 0.23 -30.95
CA ILE A 667 0.24 -0.85 -30.76
C ILE A 667 1.48 -0.34 -30.04
N TYR A 668 2.04 0.80 -30.49
CA TYR A 668 3.22 1.39 -29.87
C TYR A 668 3.00 1.67 -28.38
N SER A 669 1.87 2.30 -28.06
CA SER A 669 1.56 2.71 -26.68
C SER A 669 1.41 1.49 -25.77
N ILE A 670 0.65 0.47 -26.18
CA ILE A 670 0.47 -0.73 -25.35
C ILE A 670 1.74 -1.58 -25.24
N LYS A 671 2.54 -1.72 -26.32
CA LYS A 671 3.85 -2.42 -26.25
C LYS A 671 4.84 -1.68 -25.35
N LYS A 672 4.81 -0.34 -25.34
CA LYS A 672 5.61 0.45 -24.41
C LYS A 672 5.18 0.23 -22.96
N ALA A 673 3.87 0.19 -22.70
CA ALA A 673 3.33 -0.17 -21.39
C ALA A 673 3.78 -1.57 -20.92
N ILE A 674 3.72 -2.58 -21.81
CA ILE A 674 4.22 -3.94 -21.54
C ILE A 674 5.72 -3.93 -21.20
N SER A 675 6.52 -3.13 -21.91
CA SER A 675 7.97 -3.04 -21.62
C SER A 675 8.30 -2.47 -20.24
N VAL A 676 7.37 -1.73 -19.62
CA VAL A 676 7.52 -1.10 -18.30
C VAL A 676 6.99 -2.00 -17.17
N ARG A 677 5.91 -2.75 -17.42
CA ARG A 677 5.28 -3.68 -16.46
C ARG A 677 5.14 -5.06 -17.10
N SER A 678 6.26 -5.74 -17.25
CA SER A 678 6.38 -6.93 -18.13
C SER A 678 5.71 -8.18 -17.60
N ALA A 679 5.31 -8.26 -16.34
CA ALA A 679 4.60 -9.42 -15.79
C ALA A 679 3.07 -9.29 -15.87
N ASN A 680 2.54 -8.12 -16.25
CA ASN A 680 1.09 -7.88 -16.24
C ASN A 680 0.39 -8.54 -17.44
N PHE A 681 -0.62 -9.37 -17.16
CA PHE A 681 -1.37 -10.09 -18.18
C PHE A 681 -2.41 -9.21 -18.91
N GLN A 682 -3.05 -8.25 -18.23
CA GLN A 682 -4.09 -7.41 -18.84
C GLN A 682 -3.53 -6.62 -20.02
N LEU A 683 -2.31 -6.10 -19.90
CA LEU A 683 -1.65 -5.36 -20.99
C LEU A 683 -1.53 -6.20 -22.27
N ARG A 684 -1.20 -7.48 -22.11
CA ARG A 684 -1.06 -8.43 -23.22
C ARG A 684 -2.42 -8.82 -23.80
N SER A 685 -3.41 -9.02 -22.93
CA SER A 685 -4.78 -9.25 -23.39
C SER A 685 -5.30 -8.07 -24.19
N TRP A 686 -5.08 -6.83 -23.74
CA TRP A 686 -5.47 -5.63 -24.49
C TRP A 686 -4.73 -5.50 -25.81
N LEU A 687 -3.43 -5.80 -25.85
CA LEU A 687 -2.68 -5.86 -27.11
C LEU A 687 -3.29 -6.90 -28.07
N GLY A 688 -3.64 -8.09 -27.58
CA GLY A 688 -4.31 -9.13 -28.36
C GLY A 688 -5.65 -8.65 -28.94
N ASP A 689 -6.47 -7.99 -28.13
CA ASP A 689 -7.76 -7.41 -28.56
C ASP A 689 -7.57 -6.42 -29.70
N TYR A 690 -6.59 -5.52 -29.55
CA TYR A 690 -6.33 -4.47 -30.53
C TYR A 690 -5.90 -5.09 -31.86
N LEU A 691 -4.91 -5.99 -31.81
CA LEU A 691 -4.36 -6.65 -32.99
C LEU A 691 -5.39 -7.52 -33.72
N TYR A 692 -6.25 -8.21 -32.98
CA TYR A 692 -7.32 -9.02 -33.56
C TYR A 692 -8.34 -8.15 -34.30
N ASP A 693 -8.78 -7.03 -33.72
CA ASP A 693 -9.71 -6.13 -34.38
C ASP A 693 -9.06 -5.45 -35.61
N PHE A 694 -7.76 -5.14 -35.58
CA PHE A 694 -7.02 -4.67 -36.75
C PHE A 694 -7.00 -5.72 -37.86
N SER A 695 -6.73 -6.99 -37.51
CA SER A 695 -6.79 -8.11 -38.46
C SER A 695 -8.16 -8.23 -39.12
N LYS A 696 -9.25 -8.13 -38.34
CA LYS A 696 -10.63 -8.16 -38.87
C LYS A 696 -10.96 -6.98 -39.78
N MET A 697 -10.39 -5.80 -39.54
CA MET A 697 -10.50 -4.70 -40.50
C MET A 697 -9.79 -5.05 -41.83
N TYR A 698 -8.55 -5.56 -41.76
CA TYR A 698 -7.80 -5.91 -42.97
C TYR A 698 -8.42 -7.06 -43.76
N GLU A 699 -9.07 -8.00 -43.07
CA GLU A 699 -9.91 -9.05 -43.67
C GLU A 699 -11.04 -8.43 -44.50
N LYS A 700 -11.79 -7.47 -43.94
CA LYS A 700 -12.91 -6.79 -44.63
C LYS A 700 -12.48 -6.02 -45.86
N ILE A 701 -11.29 -5.41 -45.86
CA ILE A 701 -10.76 -4.67 -47.02
C ILE A 701 -9.96 -5.54 -47.99
N GLY A 702 -9.86 -6.85 -47.75
CA GLY A 702 -9.20 -7.82 -48.64
C GLY A 702 -7.67 -7.77 -48.64
N ARG A 703 -7.04 -7.16 -47.62
CA ARG A 703 -5.58 -7.05 -47.48
C ARG A 703 -5.03 -8.22 -46.66
N ARG A 704 -4.87 -9.37 -47.32
CA ARG A 704 -4.43 -10.63 -46.67
C ARG A 704 -3.05 -10.53 -46.00
N ASP A 705 -2.12 -9.81 -46.61
CA ASP A 705 -0.77 -9.58 -46.08
C ASP A 705 -0.80 -9.04 -44.64
N LYS A 706 -1.53 -7.94 -44.43
CA LYS A 706 -1.65 -7.29 -43.13
C LYS A 706 -2.56 -8.06 -42.19
N GLN A 707 -3.62 -8.67 -42.72
CA GLN A 707 -4.53 -9.51 -41.94
C GLN A 707 -3.79 -10.66 -41.26
N GLU A 708 -2.97 -11.40 -42.01
CA GLU A 708 -2.16 -12.51 -41.47
C GLU A 708 -1.12 -12.02 -40.46
N GLU A 709 -0.47 -10.88 -40.73
CA GLU A 709 0.52 -10.29 -39.83
C GLU A 709 -0.08 -9.95 -38.45
N TYR A 710 -1.17 -9.18 -38.43
CA TYR A 710 -1.81 -8.78 -37.18
C TYR A 710 -2.47 -9.95 -36.47
N PHE A 711 -3.01 -10.91 -37.23
CA PHE A 711 -3.56 -12.13 -36.64
C PHE A 711 -2.50 -12.95 -35.90
N ARG A 712 -1.30 -13.14 -36.49
CA ARG A 712 -0.19 -13.82 -35.83
C ARG A 712 0.26 -13.09 -34.56
N GLN A 713 0.39 -11.76 -34.62
CA GLN A 713 0.73 -10.98 -33.42
C GLN A 713 -0.36 -11.09 -32.34
N ALA A 714 -1.65 -11.11 -32.71
CA ALA A 714 -2.75 -11.30 -31.77
C ALA A 714 -2.69 -12.68 -31.11
N PHE A 715 -2.41 -13.72 -31.90
CA PHE A 715 -2.20 -15.08 -31.43
C PHE A 715 -1.11 -15.13 -30.36
N ASP A 716 0.06 -14.54 -30.64
CA ASP A 716 1.19 -14.50 -29.70
C ASP A 716 0.86 -13.71 -28.44
N ALA A 717 0.19 -12.55 -28.57
CA ALA A 717 -0.21 -11.73 -27.43
C ALA A 717 -1.18 -12.46 -26.49
N TYR A 718 -2.17 -13.19 -27.03
CA TYR A 718 -3.08 -14.00 -26.21
C TYR A 718 -2.40 -15.22 -25.60
N LYS A 719 -1.44 -15.82 -26.31
CA LYS A 719 -0.63 -16.91 -25.75
C LYS A 719 0.15 -16.43 -24.54
N GLU A 720 0.88 -15.31 -24.65
CA GLU A 720 1.60 -14.74 -23.53
C GLU A 720 0.66 -14.32 -22.40
N ALA A 721 -0.49 -13.69 -22.71
CA ALA A 721 -1.48 -13.34 -21.69
C ALA A 721 -1.94 -14.56 -20.88
N LYS A 722 -2.15 -15.71 -21.56
CA LYS A 722 -2.51 -16.97 -20.91
C LYS A 722 -1.40 -17.51 -20.03
N GLU A 723 -0.14 -17.41 -20.46
CA GLU A 723 1.03 -17.82 -19.66
C GLU A 723 1.15 -16.97 -18.38
N HIS A 724 0.82 -15.67 -18.46
CA HIS A 724 0.84 -14.76 -17.31
C HIS A 724 -0.42 -14.84 -16.42
N TYR A 725 -1.48 -15.50 -16.89
CA TYR A 725 -2.67 -15.81 -16.08
C TYR A 725 -3.40 -17.07 -16.55
N PRO A 726 -2.88 -18.25 -16.20
CA PRO A 726 -3.40 -19.52 -16.70
C PRO A 726 -4.80 -19.86 -16.20
N THR A 727 -5.26 -19.25 -15.12
CA THR A 727 -6.57 -19.49 -14.50
C THR A 727 -7.61 -18.42 -14.83
N ARG A 728 -7.36 -17.56 -15.83
CA ARG A 728 -8.35 -16.60 -16.36
C ARG A 728 -9.12 -17.21 -17.53
N ALA A 729 -10.42 -17.45 -17.33
CA ALA A 729 -11.30 -18.01 -18.36
C ALA A 729 -11.29 -17.19 -19.65
N GLN A 730 -11.43 -15.86 -19.54
CA GLN A 730 -11.44 -14.95 -20.69
C GLN A 730 -10.19 -15.08 -21.57
N THR A 731 -9.01 -15.09 -20.96
CA THR A 731 -7.75 -15.16 -21.71
C THR A 731 -7.62 -16.49 -22.44
N ARG A 732 -8.06 -17.59 -21.83
CA ARG A 732 -8.13 -18.90 -22.48
C ARG A 732 -9.15 -18.94 -23.60
N TRP A 733 -10.32 -18.34 -23.41
CA TRP A 733 -11.36 -18.23 -24.44
C TRP A 733 -10.82 -17.52 -25.68
N ARG A 734 -10.19 -16.36 -25.49
CA ARG A 734 -9.60 -15.57 -26.57
C ARG A 734 -8.50 -16.33 -27.30
N TYR A 735 -7.64 -17.04 -26.56
CA TYR A 735 -6.62 -17.91 -27.15
C TYR A 735 -7.22 -19.08 -27.94
N GLY A 736 -8.26 -19.73 -27.41
CA GLY A 736 -9.02 -20.79 -28.09
C GLY A 736 -9.62 -20.32 -29.42
N LYS A 737 -10.16 -19.10 -29.45
CA LYS A 737 -10.66 -18.48 -30.69
C LYS A 737 -9.58 -18.28 -31.74
N MET A 738 -8.38 -17.90 -31.34
CA MET A 738 -7.27 -17.76 -32.29
C MET A 738 -6.83 -19.12 -32.84
N LEU A 739 -6.86 -20.17 -32.02
CA LEU A 739 -6.59 -21.55 -32.45
C LEU A 739 -7.63 -22.04 -33.46
N GLU A 740 -8.91 -21.75 -33.21
CA GLU A 740 -10.02 -22.12 -34.09
C GLU A 740 -9.88 -21.45 -35.46
N GLU A 741 -9.66 -20.13 -35.49
CA GLU A 741 -9.45 -19.38 -36.73
C GLU A 741 -8.16 -19.78 -37.46
N SER A 742 -7.18 -20.37 -36.75
CA SER A 742 -5.97 -20.98 -37.34
C SER A 742 -6.17 -22.41 -37.85
N GLY A 743 -7.39 -22.96 -37.78
CA GLY A 743 -7.69 -24.34 -38.18
C GLY A 743 -7.31 -25.42 -37.16
N LYS A 744 -6.84 -25.03 -35.96
CA LYS A 744 -6.44 -25.95 -34.88
C LYS A 744 -7.62 -26.29 -33.97
N GLN A 745 -8.66 -26.88 -34.56
CA GLN A 745 -9.93 -27.10 -33.84
C GLN A 745 -9.79 -27.93 -32.56
N GLN A 746 -8.93 -28.94 -32.53
CA GLN A 746 -8.76 -29.76 -31.32
C GLN A 746 -8.07 -29.00 -30.18
N GLU A 747 -7.06 -28.18 -30.48
CA GLU A 747 -6.41 -27.33 -29.46
C GLU A 747 -7.38 -26.25 -28.95
N ALA A 748 -8.15 -25.63 -29.87
CA ALA A 748 -9.18 -24.66 -29.53
C ALA A 748 -10.23 -25.26 -28.59
N PHE A 749 -10.66 -26.48 -28.90
CA PHE A 749 -11.63 -27.24 -28.12
C PHE A 749 -11.20 -27.41 -26.65
N GLU A 750 -9.96 -27.82 -26.42
CA GLU A 750 -9.43 -28.02 -25.06
C GLU A 750 -9.38 -26.70 -24.29
N GLU A 751 -9.00 -25.59 -24.92
CA GLU A 751 -8.97 -24.27 -24.28
C GLU A 751 -10.37 -23.77 -23.92
N TYR A 752 -11.35 -23.97 -24.78
CA TYR A 752 -12.75 -23.64 -24.49
C TYR A 752 -13.31 -24.47 -23.35
N LYS A 753 -13.00 -25.77 -23.30
CA LYS A 753 -13.40 -26.65 -22.20
C LYS A 753 -12.83 -26.16 -20.86
N ILE A 754 -11.55 -25.78 -20.83
CA ILE A 754 -10.93 -25.22 -19.62
C ILE A 754 -11.55 -23.87 -19.25
N ALA A 755 -11.79 -22.98 -20.22
CA ALA A 755 -12.42 -21.69 -19.97
C ALA A 755 -13.83 -21.84 -19.35
N ILE A 756 -14.64 -22.76 -19.88
CA ILE A 756 -15.97 -23.09 -19.33
C ILE A 756 -15.85 -23.65 -17.91
N HIS A 757 -14.87 -24.53 -17.65
CA HIS A 757 -14.62 -25.07 -16.31
C HIS A 757 -14.25 -23.98 -15.30
N LEU A 758 -13.33 -23.09 -15.67
CA LEU A 758 -12.90 -21.96 -14.84
C LEU A 758 -14.07 -21.02 -14.53
N ASN A 759 -14.93 -20.74 -15.50
CA ASN A 759 -16.13 -19.91 -15.29
C ASN A 759 -17.15 -20.53 -14.33
N LYS A 760 -17.33 -21.85 -14.36
CA LYS A 760 -18.21 -22.55 -13.40
C LYS A 760 -17.68 -22.45 -11.96
N LYS A 761 -16.36 -22.41 -11.79
CA LYS A 761 -15.71 -22.26 -10.48
C LYS A 761 -15.54 -20.80 -10.04
N ALA A 762 -15.61 -19.86 -10.98
CA ALA A 762 -15.47 -18.44 -10.69
C ALA A 762 -16.62 -17.97 -9.78
N ASN A 763 -16.27 -17.23 -8.73
CA ASN A 763 -17.28 -16.61 -7.88
C ASN A 763 -17.91 -15.37 -8.56
N GLU A 764 -19.04 -14.88 -8.03
CA GLU A 764 -19.73 -13.68 -8.57
C GLU A 764 -18.82 -12.44 -8.68
N ALA A 765 -17.76 -12.34 -7.88
CA ALA A 765 -16.81 -11.23 -7.90
C ALA A 765 -15.78 -11.34 -9.04
N GLN A 766 -15.44 -12.56 -9.48
CA GLN A 766 -14.59 -12.82 -10.65
C GLN A 766 -15.35 -12.72 -11.97
N LEU A 767 -16.68 -12.85 -11.91
CA LEU A 767 -17.61 -12.75 -13.02
C LEU A 767 -17.91 -11.28 -13.39
N ASP A 768 -16.98 -10.66 -14.13
CA ASP A 768 -17.08 -9.27 -14.57
C ASP A 768 -18.30 -9.05 -15.51
N ARG A 769 -19.07 -7.95 -15.30
CA ARG A 769 -20.39 -7.74 -15.95
C ARG A 769 -20.34 -7.62 -17.46
N LEU A 770 -19.29 -7.00 -18.01
CA LEU A 770 -19.09 -6.87 -19.46
C LEU A 770 -18.61 -8.18 -20.10
N MET A 771 -18.05 -9.10 -19.32
CA MET A 771 -17.45 -10.35 -19.82
C MET A 771 -18.46 -11.51 -19.92
N LEU A 772 -19.41 -11.59 -18.99
CA LEU A 772 -20.53 -12.56 -19.03
C LEU A 772 -21.33 -12.51 -20.35
N ILE A 773 -21.47 -11.31 -20.95
CA ILE A 773 -22.25 -11.10 -22.19
C ILE A 773 -21.54 -11.69 -23.42
N ALA A 774 -20.22 -11.49 -23.52
CA ALA A 774 -19.44 -11.98 -24.65
C ALA A 774 -19.32 -13.50 -24.59
N GLU A 775 -19.06 -14.03 -23.40
CA GLU A 775 -18.84 -15.47 -23.18
C GLU A 775 -20.14 -16.27 -23.36
N ILE A 776 -21.30 -15.76 -22.98
CA ILE A 776 -22.53 -16.55 -23.08
C ILE A 776 -22.95 -16.84 -24.53
N GLN A 777 -22.83 -15.84 -25.40
CA GLN A 777 -23.13 -15.98 -26.83
C GLN A 777 -22.07 -16.81 -27.52
N ASP A 778 -20.81 -16.67 -27.13
CA ASP A 778 -19.70 -17.43 -27.69
C ASP A 778 -19.76 -18.91 -27.24
N VAL A 779 -20.10 -19.21 -25.98
CA VAL A 779 -20.34 -20.58 -25.50
C VAL A 779 -21.52 -21.22 -26.21
N PHE A 780 -22.59 -20.46 -26.49
CA PHE A 780 -23.70 -20.95 -27.28
C PHE A 780 -23.32 -21.22 -28.75
N ARG A 781 -22.58 -20.30 -29.40
CA ARG A 781 -22.04 -20.48 -30.75
C ARG A 781 -21.10 -21.70 -30.82
N TYR A 782 -20.30 -21.90 -29.78
CA TYR A 782 -19.44 -23.06 -29.63
C TYR A 782 -20.25 -24.36 -29.54
N GLY A 783 -21.34 -24.38 -28.77
CA GLY A 783 -22.28 -25.51 -28.76
C GLY A 783 -22.81 -25.86 -30.16
N LYS A 784 -23.17 -24.86 -30.98
CA LYS A 784 -23.58 -25.07 -32.39
C LYS A 784 -22.45 -25.65 -33.25
N THR A 785 -21.21 -25.28 -32.97
CA THR A 785 -20.03 -25.81 -33.65
C THR A 785 -19.76 -27.25 -33.24
N LEU A 786 -19.90 -27.60 -31.97
CA LEU A 786 -19.80 -28.99 -31.50
C LEU A 786 -20.90 -29.88 -32.08
N GLU A 787 -22.10 -29.32 -32.25
CA GLU A 787 -23.22 -30.00 -32.90
C GLU A 787 -22.90 -30.31 -34.36
N SER A 788 -22.35 -29.37 -35.13
CA SER A 788 -21.98 -29.59 -36.53
C SER A 788 -20.82 -30.59 -36.68
N LEU A 789 -19.96 -30.70 -35.66
CA LEU A 789 -18.88 -31.68 -35.57
C LEU A 789 -19.33 -33.04 -35.02
N GLY A 790 -20.60 -33.21 -34.65
CA GLY A 790 -21.15 -34.47 -34.12
C GLY A 790 -20.71 -34.84 -32.70
N ARG A 791 -20.10 -33.91 -31.95
CA ARG A 791 -19.59 -34.12 -30.58
C ARG A 791 -20.69 -33.94 -29.54
N LYS A 792 -21.62 -34.90 -29.48
CA LYS A 792 -22.88 -34.79 -28.73
C LYS A 792 -22.73 -34.49 -27.24
N GLU A 793 -21.88 -35.20 -26.50
CA GLU A 793 -21.76 -35.04 -25.04
C GLU A 793 -21.26 -33.64 -24.63
N GLU A 794 -20.31 -33.12 -25.40
CA GLU A 794 -19.66 -31.83 -25.15
C GLU A 794 -20.53 -30.66 -25.62
N MET A 795 -21.27 -30.87 -26.72
CA MET A 795 -22.34 -29.96 -27.16
C MET A 795 -23.35 -29.75 -26.03
N VAL A 796 -23.79 -30.83 -25.38
CA VAL A 796 -24.70 -30.76 -24.24
C VAL A 796 -24.06 -30.00 -23.07
N GLU A 797 -22.78 -30.21 -22.79
CA GLU A 797 -22.08 -29.48 -21.73
C GLU A 797 -21.96 -27.97 -22.03
N ALA A 798 -21.63 -27.61 -23.26
CA ALA A 798 -21.55 -26.21 -23.71
C ALA A 798 -22.92 -25.53 -23.60
N TYR A 799 -24.00 -26.17 -24.06
CA TYR A 799 -25.36 -25.64 -23.93
C TYR A 799 -25.82 -25.56 -22.48
N ARG A 800 -25.50 -26.54 -21.62
CA ARG A 800 -25.79 -26.43 -20.18
C ARG A 800 -25.09 -25.23 -19.54
N SER A 801 -23.85 -24.98 -19.93
CA SER A 801 -23.06 -23.85 -19.43
C SER A 801 -23.63 -22.52 -19.93
N ALA A 802 -24.02 -22.44 -21.20
CA ALA A 802 -24.69 -21.29 -21.80
C ALA A 802 -26.02 -20.97 -21.07
N VAL A 803 -26.85 -22.00 -20.81
CA VAL A 803 -28.11 -21.86 -20.07
C VAL A 803 -27.86 -21.42 -18.62
N HIS A 804 -26.86 -21.99 -17.95
CA HIS A 804 -26.52 -21.63 -16.58
C HIS A 804 -26.07 -20.17 -16.47
N LEU A 805 -25.16 -19.73 -17.35
CA LEU A 805 -24.73 -18.34 -17.43
C LEU A 805 -25.93 -17.41 -17.72
N ASP A 806 -26.91 -17.84 -18.51
CA ASP A 806 -28.10 -17.05 -18.85
C ASP A 806 -28.96 -16.78 -17.62
N GLU A 807 -29.11 -17.81 -16.79
CA GLU A 807 -29.82 -17.73 -15.51
C GLU A 807 -29.07 -16.84 -14.51
N VAL A 808 -27.75 -16.97 -14.43
CA VAL A 808 -26.90 -16.11 -13.58
C VAL A 808 -27.03 -14.64 -14.00
N ILE A 809 -26.97 -14.34 -15.32
CA ILE A 809 -27.14 -12.97 -15.84
C ILE A 809 -28.55 -12.44 -15.56
N LYS A 810 -29.59 -13.25 -15.78
CA LYS A 810 -30.98 -12.84 -15.52
C LYS A 810 -31.23 -12.54 -14.07
N GLU A 811 -30.72 -13.37 -13.16
CA GLU A 811 -30.82 -13.14 -11.73
C GLU A 811 -30.05 -11.89 -11.31
N LYS A 812 -28.84 -11.70 -11.84
CA LYS A 812 -28.04 -10.48 -11.63
C LYS A 812 -28.74 -9.23 -12.15
N ASN A 813 -29.31 -9.26 -13.37
CA ASN A 813 -30.10 -8.16 -13.93
C ASN A 813 -31.32 -7.80 -13.08
N ARG A 814 -32.00 -8.81 -12.52
CA ARG A 814 -33.12 -8.60 -11.59
C ARG A 814 -32.66 -7.95 -10.28
N ARG A 815 -31.58 -8.46 -9.68
CA ARG A 815 -31.03 -7.96 -8.40
C ARG A 815 -30.45 -6.56 -8.53
N GLU A 816 -29.70 -6.31 -9.59
CA GLU A 816 -28.87 -5.11 -9.73
C GLU A 816 -29.46 -4.08 -10.71
N LYS A 817 -30.69 -4.31 -11.19
CA LYS A 817 -31.42 -3.45 -12.16
C LYS A 817 -30.58 -3.08 -13.37
N THR A 818 -29.88 -4.06 -13.92
CA THR A 818 -29.04 -3.88 -15.11
C THR A 818 -29.68 -4.47 -16.34
N ASN A 819 -29.19 -4.03 -17.50
CA ASN A 819 -29.68 -4.49 -18.79
C ASN A 819 -28.56 -5.21 -19.57
N VAL A 820 -27.87 -6.12 -18.88
CA VAL A 820 -26.81 -6.97 -19.44
C VAL A 820 -27.47 -7.90 -20.47
N PRO A 821 -27.09 -7.89 -21.76
CA PRO A 821 -27.68 -8.76 -22.77
C PRO A 821 -27.56 -10.25 -22.41
N THR A 822 -28.64 -11.00 -22.63
CA THR A 822 -28.76 -12.44 -22.39
C THR A 822 -28.78 -13.21 -23.72
N ILE A 823 -28.82 -14.56 -23.68
CA ILE A 823 -29.10 -15.35 -24.88
C ILE A 823 -30.52 -15.01 -25.38
N SER A 824 -30.71 -14.99 -26.71
CA SER A 824 -32.04 -14.78 -27.30
C SER A 824 -33.01 -15.88 -26.85
N PRO A 825 -34.31 -15.59 -26.61
CA PRO A 825 -35.26 -16.63 -26.20
C PRO A 825 -35.31 -17.83 -27.15
N SER A 826 -35.11 -17.61 -28.45
CA SER A 826 -35.02 -18.66 -29.47
C SER A 826 -33.77 -19.53 -29.30
N ASP A 827 -32.60 -18.93 -29.11
CA ASP A 827 -31.34 -19.67 -28.92
C ASP A 827 -31.34 -20.43 -27.58
N LEU A 828 -31.94 -19.84 -26.53
CA LEU A 828 -32.11 -20.51 -25.24
C LEU A 828 -33.06 -21.71 -25.35
N GLY A 829 -34.16 -21.57 -26.11
CA GLY A 829 -35.06 -22.67 -26.43
C GLY A 829 -34.34 -23.79 -27.18
N TYR A 830 -33.57 -23.43 -28.21
CA TYR A 830 -32.76 -24.36 -29.00
C TYR A 830 -31.74 -25.12 -28.14
N ALA A 831 -30.98 -24.42 -27.29
CA ALA A 831 -30.04 -25.07 -26.35
C ALA A 831 -30.75 -26.06 -25.43
N LYS A 832 -31.90 -25.68 -24.85
CA LYS A 832 -32.69 -26.54 -23.96
C LYS A 832 -33.28 -27.76 -24.65
N GLU A 833 -33.62 -27.64 -25.93
CA GLU A 833 -34.07 -28.75 -26.76
C GLU A 833 -32.93 -29.72 -27.04
N ARG A 834 -31.75 -29.23 -27.46
CA ARG A 834 -30.58 -30.06 -27.74
C ARG A 834 -29.98 -30.76 -26.52
N ILE A 835 -30.20 -30.21 -25.32
CA ILE A 835 -29.82 -30.83 -24.05
C ILE A 835 -30.69 -32.07 -23.72
N LYS A 836 -31.96 -32.08 -24.17
CA LYS A 836 -32.90 -33.20 -23.96
C LYS A 836 -32.68 -34.28 -25.00
#